data_AF-A0A6B9GEZ4-F1
#
_entry.id   AF-A0A6B9GEZ4-F1
#
_cell.length_a   1.000
_cell.length_b   1.000
_cell.length_c   1.000
_cell.angle_alpha   90.00
_cell.angle_beta   90.00
_cell.angle_gamma   90.00
#
_symmetry.space_group_name_H-M   'P 1'
#
loop_
_entity.id
_entity.type
_entity.pdbx_description
1 polymer ?
#
loop_
_entity_poly.entity_id
_entity_poly.type
_entity_poly.pdbx_seq_one_letter_code
_entity_poly.pdbx_strand_id
1 'polypeptide(L)'
;MSDMSVNVIPSPPVSSSEDLQPGALSLPVINNTSARPSSNAPSVVNILHADNVTELKDITGETFIDYMHNIRPHDQRPRTFRGLGFGYEKSFKPGAFYEPLIFNGDTFIDLKFDNHYVTSRMEMNNCLIKAEKHKFLWAGMALKNTSMDGTIIDGLYQGEQGILRCCEFSYTTMVNCKLKNLVIFDDRSHLMEGVDFSNSEWQNVKISGGFQCDFGLEDISFRKVKATDFALDNVDCRRNVDFTDINIDKFSPSGRCNLSGINFGDYQPGSITINPEMFASLRDIDLYLDSINNTESGALFFKILATLKNNVVRCDFAEQVIAMLNGDSLLAETFNHSTTLKLSFIREMTNNCYADSTIIKDFIDRELLRHSKNALLSDSPHADLSELFMKLKEEEFLDYQFPINQLIKSNSELRDKFYRQTPIKDFVSYIENEMMLEDADAPHQIFYNPDNKTALYLPAEDFIGLLYASQTPERYALLRYQEEKTVTDIPAGLTNISSVLEVFPKLHSLWSRSGGIMTPVIRFLFSHSSGLESLQKDRATEIENHMVSLLMRKVAVSTKLITAADESLLCEILEPFYRAETDEDRNKAKALRWQLIEVAQHRLALSRKKFSDAEQKIIAGMIIIRMLADLFSTRFYAEEEVSANAPRQLARDLIDDIQQFRPDMINPVDADEWKERLMPQSGSTYTCSAIVVDIVASYKIPGERGAEMNKAIRLHYPLT
;
A
#
# COMPACT_ATOMS: atom_id res chain seq x y z
N MET A 1 48.08 -30.03 7.99
CA MET A 1 49.22 -29.69 8.88
C MET A 1 48.64 -29.27 10.21
N SER A 2 49.10 -29.86 11.32
CA SER A 2 48.93 -29.40 12.71
C SER A 2 47.46 -29.23 13.19
N ASP A 3 46.79 -30.24 13.75
CA ASP A 3 46.96 -30.77 15.13
C ASP A 3 47.00 -29.71 16.24
N MET A 4 45.96 -29.67 17.09
CA MET A 4 46.01 -30.29 18.42
C MET A 4 44.62 -30.37 19.08
N SER A 5 44.22 -31.60 19.44
CA SER A 5 43.11 -31.96 20.33
C SER A 5 43.50 -31.89 21.82
N VAL A 6 42.54 -31.79 22.75
CA VAL A 6 42.44 -32.65 23.97
C VAL A 6 41.01 -32.60 24.54
N ASN A 7 40.43 -33.77 24.84
CA ASN A 7 39.21 -33.94 25.66
C ASN A 7 39.54 -33.96 27.16
N VAL A 8 38.63 -33.48 28.03
CA VAL A 8 38.47 -34.02 29.40
C VAL A 8 37.00 -34.03 29.84
N ILE A 9 36.49 -35.22 30.16
CA ILE A 9 35.37 -35.46 31.10
C ILE A 9 35.92 -36.44 32.15
N PRO A 10 35.63 -36.23 33.44
CA PRO A 10 35.02 -37.31 34.22
C PRO A 10 33.85 -36.84 35.09
N SER A 11 32.98 -37.80 35.45
CA SER A 11 31.68 -37.59 36.14
C SER A 11 31.79 -37.83 37.68
N PRO A 12 30.70 -37.91 38.47
CA PRO A 12 30.66 -37.50 39.90
C PRO A 12 31.08 -38.60 40.89
N PRO A 13 30.96 -38.37 42.22
CA PRO A 13 29.92 -39.10 42.97
C PRO A 13 29.32 -38.42 44.24
N VAL A 14 28.06 -38.81 44.58
CA VAL A 14 27.52 -39.19 45.93
C VAL A 14 27.61 -38.16 47.09
N SER A 15 26.55 -37.80 47.84
CA SER A 15 25.62 -38.55 48.71
C SER A 15 24.55 -37.58 49.29
N SER A 16 23.41 -37.93 49.91
CA SER A 16 22.59 -39.17 50.00
C SER A 16 21.34 -38.87 50.86
N SER A 17 20.15 -39.34 50.46
CA SER A 17 19.03 -39.88 51.31
C SER A 17 18.49 -39.04 52.51
N GLU A 18 17.26 -39.17 53.05
CA GLU A 18 16.16 -40.16 53.00
C GLU A 18 14.83 -39.37 52.88
N ASP A 19 13.87 -39.76 52.04
CA ASP A 19 12.79 -40.72 52.33
C ASP A 19 11.97 -40.47 53.61
N LEU A 20 10.66 -40.19 53.42
CA LEU A 20 9.54 -40.84 54.13
C LEU A 20 8.17 -40.35 53.62
N GLN A 21 7.59 -41.08 52.66
CA GLN A 21 6.14 -41.31 52.66
C GLN A 21 5.85 -42.58 53.46
N PRO A 22 4.66 -42.68 54.06
CA PRO A 22 3.78 -43.76 53.65
C PRO A 22 2.33 -43.29 53.45
N GLY A 23 1.70 -43.75 52.38
CA GLY A 23 0.24 -43.65 52.20
C GLY A 23 -0.47 -44.94 52.62
N ALA A 24 -1.79 -44.85 52.85
CA ALA A 24 -2.75 -45.91 52.54
C ALA A 24 -4.19 -45.39 52.64
N LEU A 25 -5.06 -45.86 51.76
CA LEU A 25 -6.50 -45.56 51.70
C LEU A 25 -7.30 -46.33 52.77
N SER A 26 -8.45 -45.77 53.21
CA SER A 26 -9.73 -46.48 53.34
C SER A 26 -10.91 -45.53 53.62
N LEU A 27 -11.92 -45.56 52.74
CA LEU A 27 -13.31 -45.11 52.93
C LEU A 27 -14.17 -46.31 53.42
N PRO A 28 -15.51 -46.22 53.61
CA PRO A 28 -16.39 -45.13 54.09
C PRO A 28 -17.35 -45.61 55.23
N VAL A 29 -18.13 -44.71 55.86
CA VAL A 29 -19.52 -45.01 56.30
C VAL A 29 -20.42 -43.77 56.09
N ILE A 30 -21.63 -44.01 55.58
CA ILE A 30 -22.67 -43.03 55.25
C ILE A 30 -23.84 -43.18 56.25
N ASN A 31 -24.56 -42.08 56.54
CA ASN A 31 -26.03 -41.99 56.76
C ASN A 31 -26.36 -40.68 57.55
N ASN A 32 -27.41 -39.89 57.26
CA ASN A 32 -28.57 -40.10 56.39
C ASN A 32 -29.00 -38.83 55.62
N THR A 33 -29.62 -39.10 54.48
CA THR A 33 -30.65 -38.31 53.75
C THR A 33 -31.74 -37.71 54.67
N SER A 34 -32.52 -36.66 54.36
CA SER A 34 -33.01 -36.06 53.09
C SER A 34 -33.19 -34.52 53.29
N ALA A 35 -33.81 -33.67 52.44
CA ALA A 35 -34.61 -33.81 51.22
C ALA A 35 -34.59 -32.50 50.37
N ARG A 36 -35.31 -32.50 49.23
CA ARG A 36 -35.87 -31.30 48.54
C ARG A 36 -37.32 -31.09 49.03
N PRO A 37 -37.92 -29.88 49.01
CA PRO A 37 -38.56 -29.42 47.77
C PRO A 37 -38.72 -27.90 47.55
N SER A 38 -39.08 -27.57 46.29
CA SER A 38 -39.90 -26.45 45.77
C SER A 38 -40.10 -25.11 46.51
N SER A 39 -39.92 -24.04 45.72
CA SER A 39 -40.67 -22.77 45.68
C SER A 39 -41.91 -22.60 46.58
N ASN A 40 -41.95 -21.47 47.31
CA ASN A 40 -43.03 -20.46 47.19
C ASN A 40 -42.67 -19.15 47.92
N ALA A 41 -43.06 -18.03 47.29
CA ALA A 41 -43.21 -16.65 47.79
C ALA A 41 -42.35 -16.12 48.97
N PRO A 42 -41.61 -15.00 48.79
CA PRO A 42 -41.23 -14.15 49.92
C PRO A 42 -42.49 -13.60 50.58
N SER A 43 -42.67 -13.87 51.87
CA SER A 43 -43.79 -13.34 52.64
C SER A 43 -43.65 -11.83 52.77
N VAL A 44 -44.71 -11.08 52.46
CA VAL A 44 -44.80 -9.65 52.75
C VAL A 44 -44.80 -9.46 54.26
N VAL A 45 -43.69 -8.96 54.81
CA VAL A 45 -43.65 -8.36 56.15
C VAL A 45 -43.45 -6.87 55.96
N ASN A 46 -44.52 -6.11 56.18
CA ASN A 46 -44.47 -4.65 56.22
C ASN A 46 -43.50 -4.20 57.32
N ILE A 47 -42.42 -3.52 56.93
CA ILE A 47 -41.75 -2.54 57.78
C ILE A 47 -42.11 -1.18 57.22
N LEU A 48 -43.04 -0.51 57.91
CA LEU A 48 -43.50 0.84 57.56
C LEU A 48 -42.42 1.88 57.89
N HIS A 49 -42.18 2.76 56.92
CA HIS A 49 -41.51 4.06 57.05
C HIS A 49 -40.18 4.13 57.81
N ALA A 50 -39.10 4.01 57.04
CA ALA A 50 -38.06 5.03 57.06
C ALA A 50 -37.90 5.60 55.65
N ASP A 51 -38.83 6.47 55.23
CA ASP A 51 -38.63 7.31 54.05
C ASP A 51 -37.51 8.30 54.34
N ASN A 52 -36.30 7.90 53.96
CA ASN A 52 -35.17 8.75 53.61
C ASN A 52 -34.20 7.90 52.77
N VAL A 53 -34.67 7.45 51.61
CA VAL A 53 -33.75 7.33 50.48
C VAL A 53 -33.40 8.76 50.09
N THR A 54 -32.44 9.35 50.81
CA THR A 54 -31.77 10.57 50.36
C THR A 54 -31.32 10.29 48.93
N GLU A 55 -31.71 11.12 47.97
CA GLU A 55 -31.06 11.11 46.66
C GLU A 55 -29.56 11.22 46.93
N LEU A 56 -28.84 10.13 46.64
CA LEU A 56 -27.40 10.08 46.81
C LEU A 56 -26.79 10.93 45.69
N LYS A 57 -26.74 12.24 45.95
CA LYS A 57 -26.18 13.25 45.05
C LYS A 57 -24.85 12.78 44.51
N ASP A 58 -24.64 12.97 43.21
CA ASP A 58 -23.36 12.71 42.55
C ASP A 58 -22.22 13.32 43.36
N ILE A 59 -21.20 12.52 43.66
CA ILE A 59 -20.03 12.94 44.42
C ILE A 59 -19.15 13.77 43.49
N THR A 60 -18.98 15.04 43.82
CA THR A 60 -18.23 16.03 43.05
C THR A 60 -16.78 16.14 43.52
N GLY A 61 -15.95 16.86 42.75
CA GLY A 61 -14.59 17.23 43.16
C GLY A 61 -14.50 17.98 44.50
N GLU A 62 -15.59 18.57 45.00
CA GLU A 62 -15.63 19.27 46.28
C GLU A 62 -16.01 18.36 47.45
N THR A 63 -16.82 17.32 47.19
CA THR A 63 -17.39 16.42 48.20
C THR A 63 -16.65 15.07 48.31
N PHE A 64 -15.74 14.79 47.37
CA PHE A 64 -14.99 13.53 47.33
C PHE A 64 -14.18 13.23 48.61
N ILE A 65 -13.45 14.21 49.16
CA ILE A 65 -12.62 14.00 50.37
C ILE A 65 -13.52 13.66 51.58
N ASP A 66 -14.62 14.39 51.76
CA ASP A 66 -15.59 14.13 52.81
C ASP A 66 -16.22 12.74 52.67
N TYR A 67 -16.63 12.37 51.44
CA TYR A 67 -17.09 11.02 51.16
C TYR A 67 -16.04 9.96 51.49
N MET A 68 -14.79 10.14 51.05
CA MET A 68 -13.70 9.18 51.23
C MET A 68 -13.39 8.90 52.70
N HIS A 69 -13.38 9.91 53.56
CA HIS A 69 -13.02 9.75 54.97
C HIS A 69 -14.21 9.49 55.89
N ASN A 70 -15.37 10.10 55.65
CA ASN A 70 -16.48 10.11 56.60
C ASN A 70 -17.65 9.19 56.21
N ILE A 71 -17.78 8.82 54.92
CA ILE A 71 -18.93 8.06 54.41
C ILE A 71 -18.51 6.65 53.94
N ARG A 72 -17.51 6.56 53.05
CA ARG A 72 -17.04 5.31 52.43
C ARG A 72 -16.64 4.21 53.43
N PRO A 73 -16.03 4.49 54.61
CA PRO A 73 -15.73 3.45 55.60
C PRO A 73 -16.98 2.78 56.21
N HIS A 74 -18.15 3.39 56.05
CA HIS A 74 -19.42 2.93 56.63
C HIS A 74 -20.49 2.58 55.58
N ASP A 75 -20.38 3.07 54.35
CA ASP A 75 -21.28 2.76 53.24
C ASP A 75 -20.49 2.47 51.94
N GLN A 76 -20.36 1.18 51.64
CA GLN A 76 -19.64 0.65 50.47
C GLN A 76 -20.57 0.39 49.27
N ARG A 77 -21.82 0.87 49.28
CA ARG A 77 -22.70 0.74 48.11
C ARG A 77 -22.13 1.58 46.95
N PRO A 78 -22.24 1.13 45.68
CA PRO A 78 -21.77 1.90 44.52
C PRO A 78 -22.26 3.34 44.48
N ARG A 79 -21.45 4.22 43.88
CA ARG A 79 -21.72 5.65 43.75
C ARG A 79 -21.47 6.18 42.35
N THR A 80 -22.11 7.31 42.05
CA THR A 80 -21.79 8.14 40.89
C THR A 80 -20.85 9.26 41.33
N PHE A 81 -19.69 9.33 40.68
CA PHE A 81 -18.70 10.38 40.82
C PHE A 81 -18.69 11.25 39.56
N ARG A 82 -18.75 12.58 39.70
CA ARG A 82 -18.84 13.50 38.56
C ARG A 82 -17.77 14.60 38.61
N GLY A 83 -17.01 14.72 37.53
CA GLY A 83 -15.99 15.76 37.35
C GLY A 83 -14.80 15.64 38.31
N LEU A 84 -14.47 14.42 38.77
CA LEU A 84 -13.27 14.21 39.57
C LEU A 84 -12.01 14.44 38.73
N GLY A 85 -11.05 15.18 39.29
CA GLY A 85 -9.78 15.49 38.64
C GLY A 85 -8.61 15.33 39.60
N PHE A 86 -7.65 14.47 39.25
CA PHE A 86 -6.43 14.22 40.00
C PHE A 86 -5.22 14.81 39.27
N GLY A 87 -4.36 15.56 39.95
CA GLY A 87 -3.17 16.16 39.33
C GLY A 87 -2.59 17.36 40.09
N TYR A 88 -1.44 17.87 39.66
CA TYR A 88 -0.72 18.95 40.36
C TYR A 88 -1.53 20.25 40.52
N GLU A 89 -2.35 20.60 39.53
CA GLU A 89 -3.20 21.81 39.50
C GLU A 89 -4.70 21.52 39.67
N LYS A 90 -5.07 20.30 40.10
CA LYS A 90 -6.49 19.92 40.28
C LYS A 90 -6.90 19.96 41.76
N SER A 91 -8.19 19.73 42.00
CA SER A 91 -8.78 19.66 43.36
C SER A 91 -8.08 18.66 44.28
N PHE A 92 -7.45 17.62 43.72
CA PHE A 92 -6.70 16.60 44.47
C PHE A 92 -5.24 16.53 43.99
N LYS A 93 -4.32 16.87 44.90
CA LYS A 93 -2.88 16.85 44.66
C LYS A 93 -2.29 15.44 44.79
N PRO A 94 -1.18 15.12 44.09
CA PRO A 94 -0.38 13.93 44.38
C PRO A 94 -0.01 13.85 45.87
N GLY A 95 -0.18 12.68 46.50
CA GLY A 95 0.05 12.47 47.94
C GLY A 95 -1.11 12.86 48.87
N ALA A 96 -2.27 13.25 48.36
CA ALA A 96 -3.47 13.49 49.19
C ALA A 96 -4.06 12.21 49.83
N PHE A 97 -3.70 11.02 49.30
CA PHE A 97 -4.16 9.73 49.77
C PHE A 97 -2.96 8.77 49.93
N TYR A 98 -2.76 8.26 51.14
CA TYR A 98 -1.73 7.24 51.45
C TYR A 98 -2.29 5.81 51.44
N GLU A 99 -3.61 5.66 51.51
CA GLU A 99 -4.32 4.37 51.49
C GLU A 99 -4.70 3.96 50.06
N PRO A 100 -4.83 2.65 49.76
CA PRO A 100 -5.34 2.19 48.47
C PRO A 100 -6.76 2.68 48.17
N LEU A 101 -6.99 3.11 46.92
CA LEU A 101 -8.29 3.60 46.46
C LEU A 101 -9.03 2.48 45.69
N ILE A 102 -9.88 1.72 46.40
CA ILE A 102 -10.50 0.47 45.89
C ILE A 102 -11.99 0.66 45.57
N PHE A 103 -12.30 0.93 44.30
CA PHE A 103 -13.66 1.12 43.77
C PHE A 103 -14.23 -0.19 43.20
N ASN A 104 -15.53 -0.42 43.38
CA ASN A 104 -16.21 -1.63 42.89
C ASN A 104 -17.67 -1.36 42.51
N GLY A 105 -18.01 -1.49 41.23
CA GLY A 105 -19.35 -1.19 40.71
C GLY A 105 -19.66 0.31 40.55
N ASP A 106 -18.71 1.17 40.91
CA ASP A 106 -18.87 2.63 40.90
C ASP A 106 -18.93 3.21 39.47
N THR A 107 -19.64 4.32 39.30
CA THR A 107 -19.75 5.07 38.04
C THR A 107 -18.97 6.37 38.11
N PHE A 108 -18.16 6.66 37.10
CA PHE A 108 -17.35 7.86 36.95
C PHE A 108 -17.73 8.60 35.67
N ILE A 109 -18.05 9.87 35.81
CA ILE A 109 -18.44 10.75 34.71
C ILE A 109 -17.47 11.93 34.66
N ASP A 110 -16.86 12.17 33.50
CA ASP A 110 -15.85 13.23 33.29
C ASP A 110 -14.61 13.09 34.21
N LEU A 111 -14.18 11.87 34.50
CA LEU A 111 -12.97 11.57 35.31
C LEU A 111 -11.68 11.95 34.56
N LYS A 112 -10.79 12.70 35.21
CA LYS A 112 -9.55 13.24 34.64
C LYS A 112 -8.32 12.93 35.49
N PHE A 113 -7.21 12.62 34.82
CA PHE A 113 -5.88 12.50 35.42
C PHE A 113 -4.87 13.36 34.65
N ASP A 114 -4.06 14.11 35.39
CA ASP A 114 -3.07 15.06 34.84
C ASP A 114 -1.76 14.96 35.63
N ASN A 115 -0.81 14.21 35.08
CA ASN A 115 0.51 13.91 35.65
C ASN A 115 0.41 13.40 37.10
N HIS A 116 -0.53 12.49 37.34
CA HIS A 116 -0.87 12.03 38.69
C HIS A 116 -0.16 10.72 39.04
N TYR A 117 0.85 10.84 39.90
CA TYR A 117 1.43 9.71 40.61
C TYR A 117 0.52 9.34 41.80
N VAL A 118 -0.15 8.19 41.69
CA VAL A 118 -0.83 7.58 42.85
C VAL A 118 0.25 6.99 43.74
N THR A 119 0.33 7.44 44.99
CA THR A 119 1.30 6.95 45.99
C THR A 119 0.93 5.59 46.60
N SER A 120 -0.27 5.11 46.29
CA SER A 120 -0.86 3.84 46.75
C SER A 120 -1.54 3.12 45.57
N ARG A 121 -1.93 1.86 45.74
CA ARG A 121 -2.64 1.09 44.70
C ARG A 121 -4.03 1.68 44.45
N MET A 122 -4.39 1.91 43.20
CA MET A 122 -5.78 2.19 42.79
C MET A 122 -6.39 0.91 42.21
N GLU A 123 -7.64 0.60 42.55
CA GLU A 123 -8.40 -0.51 41.96
C GLU A 123 -9.76 0.02 41.53
N MET A 124 -10.21 -0.37 40.35
CA MET A 124 -11.47 0.09 39.75
C MET A 124 -12.15 -1.09 39.06
N ASN A 125 -12.74 -1.98 39.86
CA ASN A 125 -13.31 -3.24 39.36
C ASN A 125 -14.81 -3.08 39.08
N ASN A 126 -15.31 -3.69 38.01
CA ASN A 126 -16.72 -3.61 37.58
C ASN A 126 -17.29 -2.18 37.46
N CYS A 127 -16.42 -1.18 37.29
CA CYS A 127 -16.80 0.23 37.24
C CYS A 127 -17.35 0.61 35.86
N LEU A 128 -18.07 1.73 35.79
CA LEU A 128 -18.42 2.40 34.54
C LEU A 128 -17.71 3.74 34.47
N ILE A 129 -16.92 3.98 33.42
CA ILE A 129 -16.20 5.23 33.19
C ILE A 129 -16.66 5.80 31.85
N LYS A 130 -17.17 7.05 31.86
CA LYS A 130 -17.66 7.73 30.65
C LYS A 130 -17.43 9.24 30.63
N ALA A 131 -17.49 9.84 29.44
CA ALA A 131 -17.52 11.28 29.24
C ALA A 131 -18.97 11.80 29.02
N GLU A 132 -19.28 13.01 29.50
CA GLU A 132 -20.54 13.70 29.22
C GLU A 132 -20.36 15.19 28.94
N LYS A 133 -19.53 15.89 29.72
CA LYS A 133 -19.28 17.35 29.59
C LYS A 133 -17.87 17.68 29.11
N HIS A 134 -16.95 16.73 29.20
CA HIS A 134 -15.55 16.93 28.86
C HIS A 134 -14.98 15.73 28.12
N LYS A 135 -14.14 15.98 27.10
CA LYS A 135 -13.37 14.93 26.44
C LYS A 135 -12.57 14.12 27.47
N PHE A 136 -12.63 12.80 27.31
CA PHE A 136 -11.87 11.85 28.11
C PHE A 136 -10.38 11.98 27.75
N LEU A 137 -9.58 12.54 28.66
CA LEU A 137 -8.13 12.68 28.52
C LEU A 137 -7.47 12.37 29.86
N TRP A 138 -6.71 11.28 29.91
CA TRP A 138 -5.81 10.95 31.02
C TRP A 138 -4.38 11.10 30.53
N ALA A 139 -3.54 11.81 31.29
CA ALA A 139 -2.15 12.06 30.93
C ALA A 139 -1.23 11.71 32.10
N GLY A 140 -0.21 10.87 31.86
CA GLY A 140 0.84 10.60 32.85
C GLY A 140 0.34 9.97 34.15
N MET A 141 -0.62 9.04 34.06
CA MET A 141 -1.13 8.30 35.23
C MET A 141 -0.32 7.03 35.45
N ALA A 142 0.11 6.77 36.69
CA ALA A 142 0.69 5.49 37.07
C ALA A 142 -0.43 4.49 37.43
N LEU A 143 -0.69 3.51 36.54
CA LEU A 143 -1.64 2.40 36.73
C LEU A 143 -0.92 1.08 37.02
N LYS A 144 0.40 1.10 37.28
CA LYS A 144 1.20 -0.10 37.50
C LYS A 144 0.66 -1.00 38.62
N ASN A 145 0.56 -2.30 38.38
CA ASN A 145 0.02 -3.30 39.34
C ASN A 145 -1.45 -3.07 39.78
N THR A 146 -2.24 -2.31 39.03
CA THR A 146 -3.65 -2.05 39.35
C THR A 146 -4.56 -3.17 38.83
N SER A 147 -5.79 -3.22 39.36
CA SER A 147 -6.84 -4.13 38.91
C SER A 147 -8.03 -3.29 38.45
N MET A 148 -8.49 -3.55 37.23
CA MET A 148 -9.65 -2.91 36.63
C MET A 148 -10.62 -3.94 36.05
N ASP A 149 -10.63 -5.17 36.58
CA ASP A 149 -11.36 -6.30 36.00
C ASP A 149 -12.87 -6.02 35.93
N GLY A 150 -13.51 -6.39 34.81
CA GLY A 150 -14.94 -6.18 34.56
C GLY A 150 -15.35 -4.72 34.25
N THR A 151 -14.41 -3.77 34.20
CA THR A 151 -14.73 -2.35 34.01
C THR A 151 -15.07 -1.99 32.57
N ILE A 152 -16.03 -1.08 32.43
CA ILE A 152 -16.46 -0.48 31.17
C ILE A 152 -15.86 0.93 31.07
N ILE A 153 -15.12 1.21 30.00
CA ILE A 153 -14.60 2.54 29.68
C ILE A 153 -15.11 2.94 28.29
N ASP A 154 -15.93 3.99 28.22
CA ASP A 154 -16.38 4.60 26.96
C ASP A 154 -15.86 6.03 26.85
N GLY A 155 -14.88 6.23 25.97
CA GLY A 155 -14.23 7.51 25.74
C GLY A 155 -15.01 8.48 24.84
N LEU A 156 -16.15 8.07 24.28
CA LEU A 156 -16.88 8.85 23.28
C LEU A 156 -17.36 10.19 23.83
N TYR A 157 -16.90 11.28 23.22
CA TYR A 157 -17.35 12.63 23.53
C TYR A 157 -17.53 13.44 22.25
N GLN A 158 -18.79 13.82 21.94
CA GLN A 158 -19.14 14.65 20.78
C GLN A 158 -18.62 14.13 19.42
N GLY A 159 -18.47 12.81 19.27
CA GLY A 159 -17.93 12.16 18.07
C GLY A 159 -16.41 11.93 18.10
N GLU A 160 -15.70 12.43 19.12
CA GLU A 160 -14.28 12.19 19.32
C GLU A 160 -14.01 11.01 20.27
N GLN A 161 -12.91 10.30 20.05
CA GLN A 161 -12.39 9.27 20.96
C GLN A 161 -11.71 9.89 22.20
N GLY A 162 -11.76 9.15 23.31
CA GLY A 162 -10.99 9.41 24.51
C GLY A 162 -9.51 9.05 24.35
N ILE A 163 -8.63 9.69 25.12
CA ILE A 163 -7.18 9.53 25.01
C ILE A 163 -6.57 9.15 26.37
N LEU A 164 -5.79 8.07 26.38
CA LEU A 164 -4.99 7.59 27.50
C LEU A 164 -3.51 7.78 27.12
N ARG A 165 -2.95 8.95 27.46
CA ARG A 165 -1.61 9.39 27.05
C ARG A 165 -0.55 9.10 28.10
N CYS A 166 0.48 8.36 27.71
CA CYS A 166 1.67 8.04 28.50
C CYS A 166 1.35 7.56 29.92
N CYS A 167 0.36 6.67 30.04
CA CYS A 167 -0.05 6.06 31.30
C CYS A 167 0.69 4.73 31.49
N GLU A 168 1.27 4.51 32.66
CA GLU A 168 2.03 3.29 32.96
C GLU A 168 1.06 2.14 33.28
N PHE A 169 0.74 1.31 32.28
CA PHE A 169 -0.17 0.17 32.42
C PHE A 169 0.50 -1.12 32.91
N SER A 170 1.83 -1.17 33.07
CA SER A 170 2.53 -2.46 33.26
C SER A 170 2.05 -3.24 34.49
N TYR A 171 1.84 -4.54 34.33
CA TYR A 171 1.27 -5.46 35.33
C TYR A 171 -0.17 -5.14 35.77
N THR A 172 -0.94 -4.41 34.95
CA THR A 172 -2.38 -4.19 35.19
C THR A 172 -3.21 -5.38 34.74
N THR A 173 -4.22 -5.76 35.52
CA THR A 173 -5.26 -6.70 35.07
C THR A 173 -6.50 -5.93 34.64
N MET A 174 -7.00 -6.28 33.45
CA MET A 174 -8.18 -5.70 32.79
C MET A 174 -9.01 -6.83 32.16
N VAL A 175 -9.28 -7.88 32.93
CA VAL A 175 -9.94 -9.10 32.44
C VAL A 175 -11.46 -8.91 32.41
N ASN A 176 -12.13 -9.39 31.35
CA ASN A 176 -13.57 -9.21 31.10
C ASN A 176 -14.04 -7.74 30.97
N CYS A 177 -13.15 -6.82 30.57
CA CYS A 177 -13.46 -5.41 30.44
C CYS A 177 -14.24 -5.09 29.15
N LYS A 178 -14.83 -3.88 29.07
CA LYS A 178 -15.37 -3.33 27.83
C LYS A 178 -14.73 -1.98 27.51
N LEU A 179 -13.95 -1.90 26.44
CA LEU A 179 -13.21 -0.71 26.05
C LEU A 179 -13.78 -0.12 24.75
N LYS A 180 -14.20 1.15 24.78
CA LYS A 180 -14.88 1.78 23.65
C LYS A 180 -14.37 3.18 23.35
N ASN A 181 -14.11 3.46 22.07
CA ASN A 181 -13.75 4.80 21.58
C ASN A 181 -12.52 5.37 22.30
N LEU A 182 -11.42 4.61 22.33
CA LEU A 182 -10.20 4.94 23.07
C LEU A 182 -8.94 4.92 22.21
N VAL A 183 -8.04 5.87 22.44
CA VAL A 183 -6.67 5.88 21.94
C VAL A 183 -5.72 5.77 23.13
N ILE A 184 -5.02 4.64 23.25
CA ILE A 184 -3.88 4.46 24.15
C ILE A 184 -2.65 4.93 23.38
N PHE A 185 -2.00 5.99 23.85
CA PHE A 185 -0.94 6.68 23.11
C PHE A 185 0.30 6.89 23.97
N ASP A 186 1.47 6.53 23.47
CA ASP A 186 2.76 6.79 24.14
C ASP A 186 3.78 7.44 23.20
N ASP A 187 4.18 8.67 23.52
CA ASP A 187 5.21 9.41 22.79
C ASP A 187 6.60 9.37 23.47
N ARG A 188 6.75 8.57 24.52
CA ARG A 188 7.98 8.46 25.33
C ARG A 188 8.73 7.14 25.13
N SER A 189 8.26 6.29 24.22
CA SER A 189 8.77 4.92 24.00
C SER A 189 8.73 4.07 25.27
N HIS A 190 7.71 4.24 26.13
CA HIS A 190 7.54 3.36 27.28
C HIS A 190 7.28 1.91 26.84
N LEU A 191 7.53 0.97 27.75
CA LEU A 191 7.18 -0.43 27.60
C LEU A 191 5.89 -0.71 28.37
N MET A 192 4.85 -1.21 27.69
CA MET A 192 3.72 -1.87 28.35
C MET A 192 4.10 -3.35 28.55
N GLU A 193 4.26 -3.76 29.81
CA GLU A 193 4.73 -5.10 30.18
C GLU A 193 3.69 -5.83 31.04
N GLY A 194 3.43 -7.12 30.79
CA GLY A 194 2.70 -7.97 31.74
C GLY A 194 1.21 -7.64 31.93
N VAL A 195 0.56 -7.02 30.94
CA VAL A 195 -0.83 -6.57 31.02
C VAL A 195 -1.80 -7.66 30.57
N ASP A 196 -2.88 -7.89 31.30
CA ASP A 196 -3.88 -8.91 30.96
C ASP A 196 -5.22 -8.28 30.55
N PHE A 197 -5.54 -8.29 29.26
CA PHE A 197 -6.82 -7.84 28.70
C PHE A 197 -7.80 -9.00 28.44
N SER A 198 -7.53 -10.22 28.92
CA SER A 198 -8.22 -11.44 28.46
C SER A 198 -9.74 -11.39 28.59
N ASN A 199 -10.45 -12.00 27.63
CA ASN A 199 -11.91 -12.11 27.57
C ASN A 199 -12.66 -10.75 27.45
N SER A 200 -11.99 -9.67 27.06
CA SER A 200 -12.60 -8.34 26.94
C SER A 200 -13.32 -8.08 25.61
N GLU A 201 -14.25 -7.12 25.59
CA GLU A 201 -14.94 -6.63 24.39
C GLU A 201 -14.47 -5.21 24.02
N TRP A 202 -13.93 -5.03 22.81
CA TRP A 202 -13.29 -3.79 22.36
C TRP A 202 -14.04 -3.21 21.15
N GLN A 203 -14.21 -1.89 21.09
CA GLN A 203 -14.87 -1.21 19.96
C GLN A 203 -14.20 0.13 19.67
N ASN A 204 -13.69 0.33 18.45
CA ASN A 204 -13.03 1.57 18.03
C ASN A 204 -11.89 1.96 19.00
N VAL A 205 -10.90 1.05 19.14
CA VAL A 205 -9.76 1.17 20.06
C VAL A 205 -8.46 1.21 19.27
N LYS A 206 -7.57 2.16 19.59
CA LYS A 206 -6.24 2.28 18.98
C LYS A 206 -5.15 2.24 20.05
N ILE A 207 -4.10 1.45 19.83
CA ILE A 207 -2.83 1.53 20.57
C ILE A 207 -1.80 2.16 19.64
N SER A 208 -1.05 3.16 20.10
CA SER A 208 -0.20 3.96 19.23
C SER A 208 1.06 4.55 19.86
N GLY A 209 2.16 4.52 19.12
CA GLY A 209 3.41 5.21 19.42
C GLY A 209 3.47 6.62 18.84
N GLY A 210 4.37 7.45 19.39
CA GLY A 210 4.66 8.80 18.89
C GLY A 210 5.39 8.81 17.54
N PHE A 211 5.42 9.98 16.88
CA PHE A 211 6.21 10.16 15.67
C PHE A 211 7.70 9.92 16.00
N GLN A 212 8.30 8.91 15.36
CA GLN A 212 9.63 8.36 15.62
C GLN A 212 9.81 7.50 16.91
N CYS A 213 8.79 7.34 17.76
CA CYS A 213 8.84 6.55 18.99
C CYS A 213 7.89 5.35 18.93
N ASP A 214 8.42 4.13 18.79
CA ASP A 214 7.57 2.93 18.74
C ASP A 214 7.15 2.49 20.16
N PHE A 215 5.86 2.22 20.35
CA PHE A 215 5.33 1.79 21.65
C PHE A 215 5.57 0.28 21.83
N GLY A 216 6.43 -0.09 22.78
CA GLY A 216 6.79 -1.48 23.03
C GLY A 216 5.73 -2.24 23.82
N LEU A 217 5.43 -3.48 23.40
CA LEU A 217 4.56 -4.43 24.09
C LEU A 217 5.33 -5.72 24.42
N GLU A 218 5.36 -6.12 25.69
CA GLU A 218 5.97 -7.38 26.17
C GLU A 218 5.05 -8.12 27.15
N ASP A 219 4.94 -9.44 27.02
CA ASP A 219 4.21 -10.32 27.94
C ASP A 219 2.74 -9.90 28.19
N ILE A 220 2.06 -9.40 27.14
CA ILE A 220 0.67 -8.94 27.18
C ILE A 220 -0.29 -10.03 26.72
N SER A 221 -1.40 -10.24 27.44
CA SER A 221 -2.48 -11.14 27.00
C SER A 221 -3.64 -10.37 26.36
N PHE A 222 -3.93 -10.67 25.10
CA PHE A 222 -5.18 -10.34 24.39
C PHE A 222 -6.05 -11.60 24.18
N ARG A 223 -5.79 -12.67 24.95
CA ARG A 223 -6.45 -13.96 24.81
C ARG A 223 -7.97 -13.83 24.89
N LYS A 224 -8.70 -14.37 23.91
CA LYS A 224 -10.17 -14.31 23.82
C LYS A 224 -10.77 -12.89 23.79
N VAL A 225 -9.98 -11.86 23.47
CA VAL A 225 -10.53 -10.53 23.20
C VAL A 225 -11.41 -10.58 21.94
N LYS A 226 -12.54 -9.89 21.98
CA LYS A 226 -13.42 -9.66 20.83
C LYS A 226 -13.39 -8.18 20.49
N ALA A 227 -12.89 -7.81 19.32
CA ALA A 227 -12.73 -6.42 18.93
C ALA A 227 -13.45 -6.08 17.62
N THR A 228 -13.85 -4.82 17.48
CA THR A 228 -14.27 -4.21 16.21
C THR A 228 -13.57 -2.87 16.06
N ASP A 229 -13.04 -2.56 14.87
CA ASP A 229 -12.25 -1.36 14.58
C ASP A 229 -11.05 -1.22 15.57
N PHE A 230 -10.12 -2.19 15.54
CA PHE A 230 -8.94 -2.22 16.41
C PHE A 230 -7.65 -1.89 15.65
N ALA A 231 -6.89 -0.89 16.12
CA ALA A 231 -5.68 -0.42 15.46
C ALA A 231 -4.41 -0.54 16.31
N LEU A 232 -3.30 -0.90 15.68
CA LEU A 232 -1.93 -0.77 16.20
C LEU A 232 -1.17 0.18 15.28
N ASP A 233 -0.53 1.23 15.80
CA ASP A 233 0.15 2.24 14.99
C ASP A 233 1.51 2.63 15.58
N ASN A 234 2.61 2.34 14.88
CA ASN A 234 3.98 2.44 15.45
C ASN A 234 4.12 1.65 16.77
N VAL A 235 3.74 0.37 16.75
CA VAL A 235 3.76 -0.53 17.91
C VAL A 235 4.76 -1.67 17.68
N ASP A 236 5.61 -1.93 18.67
CA ASP A 236 6.63 -2.97 18.64
C ASP A 236 6.25 -4.12 19.57
N CYS A 237 5.62 -5.16 19.02
CA CYS A 237 5.29 -6.39 19.75
C CYS A 237 6.56 -7.25 19.85
N ARG A 238 7.29 -7.13 20.95
CA ARG A 238 8.64 -7.70 21.10
C ARG A 238 8.63 -9.18 21.51
N ARG A 239 7.82 -9.53 22.51
CA ARG A 239 7.81 -10.88 23.11
C ARG A 239 6.46 -11.19 23.76
N ASN A 240 6.01 -12.45 23.61
CA ASN A 240 4.90 -13.04 24.35
C ASN A 240 3.60 -12.21 24.33
N VAL A 241 3.29 -11.60 23.19
CA VAL A 241 2.00 -10.92 23.00
C VAL A 241 0.96 -11.96 22.58
N ASP A 242 0.10 -12.39 23.50
CA ASP A 242 -0.79 -13.55 23.30
C ASP A 242 -2.12 -13.16 22.64
N PHE A 243 -2.30 -13.56 21.39
CA PHE A 243 -3.50 -13.40 20.55
C PHE A 243 -4.30 -14.72 20.46
N THR A 244 -4.06 -15.72 21.31
CA THR A 244 -4.80 -17.00 21.28
C THR A 244 -6.31 -16.78 21.42
N ASP A 245 -7.10 -17.43 20.56
CA ASP A 245 -8.57 -17.34 20.50
C ASP A 245 -9.12 -15.91 20.29
N ILE A 246 -8.32 -14.96 19.81
CA ILE A 246 -8.77 -13.59 19.54
C ILE A 246 -9.72 -13.54 18.34
N ASN A 247 -10.69 -12.62 18.36
CA ASN A 247 -11.54 -12.31 17.22
C ASN A 247 -11.55 -10.80 17.00
N ILE A 248 -11.19 -10.33 15.80
CA ILE A 248 -11.12 -8.91 15.47
C ILE A 248 -11.81 -8.68 14.13
N ASP A 249 -12.91 -7.92 14.14
CA ASP A 249 -13.43 -7.31 12.93
C ASP A 249 -12.71 -5.97 12.67
N LYS A 250 -12.15 -5.79 11.47
CA LYS A 250 -11.40 -4.59 11.04
C LYS A 250 -10.21 -4.25 11.94
N PHE A 251 -9.15 -5.02 11.76
CA PHE A 251 -7.82 -4.78 12.29
C PHE A 251 -7.03 -3.80 11.40
N SER A 252 -6.35 -2.83 12.02
CA SER A 252 -5.53 -1.83 11.33
C SER A 252 -4.11 -1.74 11.90
N PRO A 253 -3.15 -2.54 11.39
CA PRO A 253 -1.74 -2.37 11.70
C PRO A 253 -1.10 -1.31 10.76
N SER A 254 -0.63 -0.19 11.33
CA SER A 254 -0.14 0.97 10.56
C SER A 254 1.24 1.47 11.02
N GLY A 255 1.84 2.34 10.21
CA GLY A 255 3.15 2.93 10.51
C GLY A 255 4.26 1.87 10.57
N ARG A 256 5.10 1.94 11.60
CA ARG A 256 6.26 1.05 11.79
C ARG A 256 5.95 -0.19 12.64
N CYS A 257 4.74 -0.73 12.57
CA CYS A 257 4.35 -1.88 13.39
C CYS A 257 5.24 -3.12 13.17
N ASN A 258 5.67 -3.74 14.27
CA ASN A 258 6.37 -5.02 14.31
C ASN A 258 5.52 -6.04 15.07
N LEU A 259 5.10 -7.11 14.40
CA LEU A 259 4.20 -8.14 14.93
C LEU A 259 4.94 -9.46 15.28
N SER A 260 6.28 -9.45 15.26
CA SER A 260 7.10 -10.66 15.39
C SER A 260 7.08 -11.32 16.77
N GLY A 261 6.67 -10.61 17.83
CA GLY A 261 6.48 -11.13 19.18
C GLY A 261 5.07 -11.66 19.48
N ILE A 262 4.14 -11.64 18.50
CA ILE A 262 2.77 -12.13 18.69
C ILE A 262 2.70 -13.66 18.59
N ASN A 263 2.01 -14.28 19.54
CA ASN A 263 1.59 -15.68 19.50
C ASN A 263 0.09 -15.76 19.16
N PHE A 264 -0.27 -16.32 18.00
CA PHE A 264 -1.67 -16.44 17.57
C PHE A 264 -2.35 -17.75 18.00
N GLY A 265 -1.61 -18.69 18.62
CA GLY A 265 -2.15 -20.02 18.95
C GLY A 265 -2.63 -20.80 17.71
N ASP A 266 -3.69 -21.59 17.88
CA ASP A 266 -4.33 -22.38 16.82
C ASP A 266 -5.23 -21.50 15.91
N TYR A 267 -4.62 -20.51 15.26
CA TYR A 267 -5.30 -19.49 14.46
C TYR A 267 -6.24 -20.08 13.40
N GLN A 268 -7.47 -19.57 13.35
CA GLN A 268 -8.45 -19.89 12.32
C GLN A 268 -8.56 -18.73 11.31
N PRO A 269 -8.37 -18.94 10.00
CA PRO A 269 -8.51 -17.90 8.97
C PRO A 269 -9.84 -17.14 9.08
N GLY A 270 -9.79 -15.83 8.84
CA GLY A 270 -10.93 -14.92 9.01
C GLY A 270 -11.31 -14.59 10.46
N SER A 271 -10.58 -15.08 11.46
CA SER A 271 -10.77 -14.64 12.87
C SER A 271 -10.31 -13.21 13.09
N ILE A 272 -9.39 -12.71 12.26
CA ILE A 272 -8.97 -11.32 12.21
C ILE A 272 -9.18 -10.83 10.77
N THR A 273 -10.07 -9.84 10.57
CA THR A 273 -10.29 -9.22 9.25
C THR A 273 -9.50 -7.93 9.12
N ILE A 274 -8.82 -7.68 8.00
CA ILE A 274 -8.14 -6.41 7.74
C ILE A 274 -9.18 -5.32 7.46
N ASN A 275 -8.96 -4.12 8.02
CA ASN A 275 -9.83 -2.97 7.81
C ASN A 275 -9.61 -2.36 6.40
N PRO A 276 -10.63 -2.32 5.52
CA PRO A 276 -10.49 -1.72 4.19
C PRO A 276 -10.15 -0.22 4.21
N GLU A 277 -10.50 0.50 5.30
CA GLU A 277 -10.21 1.94 5.44
C GLU A 277 -8.71 2.25 5.48
N MET A 278 -7.84 1.25 5.69
CA MET A 278 -6.39 1.38 5.51
C MET A 278 -5.98 1.75 4.07
N PHE A 279 -6.88 1.54 3.10
CA PHE A 279 -6.65 1.75 1.68
C PHE A 279 -7.68 2.75 1.10
N ALA A 280 -8.24 3.62 1.94
CA ALA A 280 -9.30 4.57 1.57
C ALA A 280 -8.83 5.74 0.68
N SER A 281 -7.51 5.94 0.50
CA SER A 281 -6.96 6.99 -0.36
C SER A 281 -5.82 6.48 -1.25
N LEU A 282 -5.59 7.16 -2.38
CA LEU A 282 -4.46 6.87 -3.28
C LEU A 282 -3.09 6.97 -2.57
N ARG A 283 -2.96 7.84 -1.57
CA ARG A 283 -1.74 7.96 -0.76
C ARG A 283 -1.52 6.71 0.08
N ASP A 284 -2.57 6.21 0.71
CA ASP A 284 -2.44 5.04 1.59
C ASP A 284 -2.25 3.76 0.77
N ILE A 285 -2.93 3.63 -0.38
CA ILE A 285 -2.69 2.53 -1.33
C ILE A 285 -1.22 2.51 -1.77
N ASP A 286 -0.66 3.65 -2.18
CA ASP A 286 0.73 3.75 -2.60
C ASP A 286 1.71 3.38 -1.47
N LEU A 287 1.60 4.08 -0.33
CA LEU A 287 2.49 3.92 0.83
C LEU A 287 2.43 2.52 1.44
N TYR A 288 1.24 1.91 1.53
CA TYR A 288 1.07 0.60 2.16
C TYR A 288 1.27 -0.58 1.21
N LEU A 289 1.03 -0.44 -0.10
CA LEU A 289 0.99 -1.57 -1.03
C LEU A 289 1.94 -1.46 -2.23
N ASP A 290 2.47 -0.29 -2.61
CA ASP A 290 3.34 -0.14 -3.78
C ASP A 290 4.85 -0.11 -3.46
N SER A 291 5.42 -1.32 -3.29
CA SER A 291 6.85 -1.59 -3.10
C SER A 291 7.78 -1.22 -4.28
N ILE A 292 7.21 -0.96 -5.46
CA ILE A 292 7.95 -0.62 -6.69
C ILE A 292 8.04 0.90 -6.81
N ASN A 293 7.00 1.63 -6.42
CA ASN A 293 7.05 3.09 -6.37
C ASN A 293 7.84 3.59 -5.14
N ASN A 294 7.67 2.93 -3.99
CA ASN A 294 8.33 3.24 -2.72
C ASN A 294 9.57 2.34 -2.54
N THR A 295 10.69 2.70 -3.18
CA THR A 295 11.89 1.86 -3.24
C THR A 295 12.75 1.89 -1.96
N GLU A 296 12.69 2.97 -1.18
CA GLU A 296 13.44 3.10 0.07
C GLU A 296 12.60 2.66 1.26
N SER A 297 11.40 3.20 1.36
CA SER A 297 10.48 2.89 2.46
C SER A 297 9.84 1.52 2.30
N GLY A 298 9.60 1.06 1.07
CA GLY A 298 8.88 -0.18 0.78
C GLY A 298 7.39 -0.10 1.15
N ALA A 299 6.59 -1.01 0.61
CA ALA A 299 5.17 -1.11 0.96
C ALA A 299 4.99 -1.43 2.45
N LEU A 300 4.47 -0.48 3.24
CA LEU A 300 4.40 -0.61 4.69
C LEU A 300 3.60 -1.83 5.15
N PHE A 301 2.47 -2.16 4.50
CA PHE A 301 1.66 -3.32 4.86
C PHE A 301 2.41 -4.63 4.63
N PHE A 302 3.05 -4.79 3.46
CA PHE A 302 3.85 -6.00 3.18
C PHE A 302 5.07 -6.12 4.11
N LYS A 303 5.69 -5.00 4.51
CA LYS A 303 6.74 -5.00 5.54
C LYS A 303 6.22 -5.43 6.92
N ILE A 304 5.04 -4.97 7.34
CA ILE A 304 4.37 -5.43 8.56
C ILE A 304 4.09 -6.93 8.47
N LEU A 305 3.50 -7.41 7.36
CA LEU A 305 3.26 -8.84 7.13
C LEU A 305 4.55 -9.67 7.20
N ALA A 306 5.67 -9.15 6.70
CA ALA A 306 6.96 -9.82 6.75
C ALA A 306 7.52 -9.99 8.18
N THR A 307 7.01 -9.23 9.17
CA THR A 307 7.38 -9.44 10.59
C THR A 307 6.64 -10.63 11.24
N LEU A 308 5.52 -11.09 10.66
CA LEU A 308 4.74 -12.19 11.20
C LEU A 308 5.50 -13.52 11.05
N LYS A 309 5.70 -14.23 12.16
CA LYS A 309 6.30 -15.58 12.19
C LYS A 309 5.31 -16.69 11.84
N ASN A 310 4.00 -16.42 11.89
CA ASN A 310 2.95 -17.39 11.57
C ASN A 310 2.53 -17.23 10.09
N ASN A 311 2.93 -18.18 9.25
CA ASN A 311 2.60 -18.18 7.83
C ASN A 311 1.09 -18.27 7.55
N VAL A 312 0.29 -18.92 8.41
CA VAL A 312 -1.17 -19.04 8.22
C VAL A 312 -1.83 -17.68 8.33
N VAL A 313 -1.49 -16.91 9.36
CA VAL A 313 -1.97 -15.51 9.54
C VAL A 313 -1.50 -14.63 8.39
N ARG A 314 -0.23 -14.79 7.98
CA ARG A 314 0.34 -14.02 6.87
C ARG A 314 -0.36 -14.31 5.53
N CYS A 315 -0.71 -15.57 5.26
CA CYS A 315 -1.49 -15.96 4.08
C CYS A 315 -2.91 -15.39 4.14
N ASP A 316 -3.62 -15.57 5.26
CA ASP A 316 -4.99 -15.06 5.43
C ASP A 316 -5.06 -13.54 5.21
N PHE A 317 -4.13 -12.76 5.77
CA PHE A 317 -4.09 -11.31 5.53
C PHE A 317 -3.78 -10.95 4.07
N ALA A 318 -2.93 -11.71 3.38
CA ALA A 318 -2.67 -11.51 1.95
C ALA A 318 -3.89 -11.88 1.07
N GLU A 319 -4.56 -13.00 1.38
CA GLU A 319 -5.79 -13.43 0.71
C GLU A 319 -6.94 -12.44 0.90
N GLN A 320 -7.09 -11.87 2.09
CA GLN A 320 -8.06 -10.81 2.36
C GLN A 320 -7.79 -9.55 1.52
N VAL A 321 -6.54 -9.11 1.39
CA VAL A 321 -6.22 -7.96 0.52
C VAL A 321 -6.45 -8.30 -0.96
N ILE A 322 -6.15 -9.52 -1.42
CA ILE A 322 -6.54 -9.99 -2.77
C ILE A 322 -8.07 -9.92 -2.96
N ALA A 323 -8.86 -10.30 -1.94
CA ALA A 323 -10.31 -10.22 -1.99
C ALA A 323 -10.80 -8.76 -2.16
N MET A 324 -10.14 -7.79 -1.51
CA MET A 324 -10.45 -6.35 -1.63
C MET A 324 -10.16 -5.75 -3.02
N LEU A 325 -9.41 -6.45 -3.89
CA LEU A 325 -9.16 -6.04 -5.28
C LEU A 325 -10.36 -6.28 -6.23
N ASN A 326 -11.46 -6.85 -5.72
CA ASN A 326 -12.68 -7.14 -6.48
C ASN A 326 -13.78 -6.12 -6.17
N GLY A 327 -14.55 -5.74 -7.20
CA GLY A 327 -15.66 -4.78 -7.08
C GLY A 327 -15.24 -3.33 -7.37
N ASP A 328 -16.06 -2.39 -6.92
CA ASP A 328 -15.98 -0.96 -7.26
C ASP A 328 -15.29 -0.11 -6.17
N SER A 329 -14.28 -0.68 -5.47
CA SER A 329 -13.51 0.04 -4.45
C SER A 329 -12.39 0.88 -5.08
N LEU A 330 -11.95 1.96 -4.39
CA LEU A 330 -10.80 2.75 -4.84
C LEU A 330 -9.54 1.88 -5.00
N LEU A 331 -9.34 0.92 -4.09
CA LEU A 331 -8.23 -0.04 -4.18
C LEU A 331 -8.35 -0.93 -5.43
N ALA A 332 -9.53 -1.48 -5.73
CA ALA A 332 -9.78 -2.28 -6.92
C ALA A 332 -9.59 -1.48 -8.21
N GLU A 333 -10.07 -0.22 -8.25
CA GLU A 333 -9.85 0.67 -9.38
C GLU A 333 -8.36 1.00 -9.56
N THR A 334 -7.67 1.39 -8.49
CA THR A 334 -6.24 1.73 -8.51
C THR A 334 -5.40 0.52 -8.93
N PHE A 335 -5.66 -0.66 -8.36
CA PHE A 335 -5.00 -1.91 -8.75
C PHE A 335 -5.24 -2.25 -10.21
N ASN A 336 -6.42 -1.98 -10.78
CA ASN A 336 -6.68 -2.27 -12.18
C ASN A 336 -5.95 -1.33 -13.16
N HIS A 337 -5.62 -0.10 -12.75
CA HIS A 337 -5.02 0.90 -13.63
C HIS A 337 -3.50 1.09 -13.42
N SER A 338 -3.01 1.01 -12.17
CA SER A 338 -1.59 1.13 -11.86
C SER A 338 -0.80 -0.10 -12.33
N THR A 339 0.43 0.12 -12.81
CA THR A 339 1.33 -0.98 -13.24
C THR A 339 2.32 -1.34 -12.14
N THR A 340 2.81 -0.36 -11.38
CA THR A 340 3.73 -0.56 -10.26
C THR A 340 3.04 -1.33 -9.13
N LEU A 341 1.79 -1.00 -8.81
CA LEU A 341 1.01 -1.71 -7.79
C LEU A 341 0.80 -3.19 -8.12
N LYS A 342 0.50 -3.54 -9.39
CA LYS A 342 0.39 -4.94 -9.83
C LYS A 342 1.71 -5.70 -9.66
N LEU A 343 2.82 -5.06 -10.06
CA LEU A 343 4.15 -5.64 -9.93
C LEU A 343 4.58 -5.77 -8.46
N SER A 344 4.17 -4.84 -7.59
CA SER A 344 4.35 -4.94 -6.14
C SER A 344 3.63 -6.14 -5.56
N PHE A 345 2.35 -6.36 -5.90
CA PHE A 345 1.62 -7.56 -5.48
C PHE A 345 2.31 -8.85 -5.96
N ILE A 346 2.71 -8.94 -7.23
CA ILE A 346 3.43 -10.11 -7.77
C ILE A 346 4.77 -10.34 -7.04
N ARG A 347 5.55 -9.27 -6.80
CA ARG A 347 6.85 -9.33 -6.11
C ARG A 347 6.70 -9.77 -4.65
N GLU A 348 5.77 -9.18 -3.91
CA GLU A 348 5.65 -9.43 -2.48
C GLU A 348 4.98 -10.78 -2.20
N MET A 349 4.06 -11.22 -3.06
CA MET A 349 3.31 -12.48 -2.89
C MET A 349 3.99 -13.71 -3.49
N THR A 350 5.06 -13.57 -4.30
CA THR A 350 5.88 -14.72 -4.75
C THR A 350 6.81 -15.28 -3.65
N ASN A 351 6.75 -14.74 -2.43
CA ASN A 351 7.51 -15.25 -1.29
C ASN A 351 7.06 -16.68 -0.89
N ASN A 352 8.02 -17.58 -0.64
CA ASN A 352 7.78 -18.98 -0.26
C ASN A 352 6.83 -19.18 0.93
N CYS A 353 6.63 -18.19 1.80
CA CYS A 353 5.65 -18.28 2.88
C CYS A 353 4.20 -18.41 2.40
N TYR A 354 3.91 -18.11 1.14
CA TYR A 354 2.59 -18.20 0.51
C TYR A 354 2.42 -19.44 -0.40
N ALA A 355 3.44 -20.29 -0.53
CA ALA A 355 3.50 -21.35 -1.55
C ALA A 355 2.35 -22.37 -1.50
N ASP A 356 1.76 -22.58 -0.31
CA ASP A 356 0.65 -23.52 -0.10
C ASP A 356 -0.74 -22.90 -0.36
N SER A 357 -0.84 -21.58 -0.57
CA SER A 357 -2.11 -20.91 -0.89
C SER A 357 -2.43 -21.00 -2.38
N THR A 358 -3.48 -21.74 -2.72
CA THR A 358 -4.01 -21.77 -4.10
C THR A 358 -4.61 -20.44 -4.51
N ILE A 359 -5.19 -19.67 -3.57
CA ILE A 359 -5.80 -18.36 -3.86
C ILE A 359 -4.73 -17.35 -4.28
N ILE A 360 -3.63 -17.28 -3.53
CA ILE A 360 -2.49 -16.40 -3.85
C ILE A 360 -1.82 -16.86 -5.15
N LYS A 361 -1.63 -18.17 -5.34
CA LYS A 361 -1.05 -18.71 -6.58
C LYS A 361 -1.90 -18.41 -7.82
N ASP A 362 -3.19 -18.70 -7.80
CA ASP A 362 -4.11 -18.43 -8.92
C ASP A 362 -4.22 -16.93 -9.21
N PHE A 363 -4.08 -16.08 -8.20
CA PHE A 363 -3.99 -14.63 -8.36
C PHE A 363 -2.67 -14.22 -9.06
N ILE A 364 -1.52 -14.70 -8.59
CA ILE A 364 -0.20 -14.41 -9.19
C ILE A 364 -0.17 -14.89 -10.64
N ASP A 365 -0.54 -16.15 -10.91
CA ASP A 365 -0.51 -16.74 -12.26
C ASP A 365 -1.38 -15.93 -13.23
N ARG A 366 -2.59 -15.54 -12.80
CA ARG A 366 -3.52 -14.71 -13.60
C ARG A 366 -2.97 -13.31 -13.85
N GLU A 367 -2.45 -12.63 -12.83
CA GLU A 367 -1.96 -11.26 -12.97
C GLU A 367 -0.63 -11.20 -13.73
N LEU A 368 0.24 -12.20 -13.58
CA LEU A 368 1.47 -12.35 -14.35
C LEU A 368 1.18 -12.60 -15.84
N LEU A 369 0.19 -13.43 -16.16
CA LEU A 369 -0.33 -13.55 -17.53
C LEU A 369 -0.91 -12.23 -18.03
N ARG A 370 -1.83 -11.59 -17.28
CA ARG A 370 -2.48 -10.33 -17.66
C ARG A 370 -1.48 -9.20 -17.91
N HIS A 371 -0.43 -9.10 -17.08
CA HIS A 371 0.65 -8.15 -17.23
C HIS A 371 1.55 -8.49 -18.42
N SER A 372 1.99 -9.74 -18.54
CA SER A 372 2.97 -10.17 -19.56
C SER A 372 2.48 -10.05 -21.01
N LYS A 373 1.15 -10.08 -21.26
CA LYS A 373 0.54 -9.94 -22.61
C LYS A 373 1.16 -8.82 -23.47
N ASN A 374 1.58 -7.71 -22.85
CA ASN A 374 2.26 -6.60 -23.50
C ASN A 374 3.52 -6.11 -22.75
N ALA A 375 4.19 -6.98 -21.98
CA ALA A 375 5.39 -6.61 -21.24
C ALA A 375 6.68 -7.08 -21.93
N LEU A 376 7.78 -6.39 -21.61
CA LEU A 376 9.13 -6.85 -21.95
C LEU A 376 9.61 -7.82 -20.87
N LEU A 377 10.06 -9.01 -21.29
CA LEU A 377 10.43 -10.09 -20.38
C LEU A 377 11.84 -9.95 -19.78
N SER A 378 12.40 -8.73 -19.80
CA SER A 378 13.60 -8.35 -19.04
C SER A 378 13.28 -7.65 -17.73
N ASP A 379 12.02 -7.22 -17.54
CA ASP A 379 11.64 -6.21 -16.54
C ASP A 379 10.84 -6.77 -15.35
N SER A 380 10.59 -8.09 -15.28
CA SER A 380 9.78 -8.72 -14.23
C SER A 380 10.33 -10.10 -13.81
N PRO A 381 9.95 -10.64 -12.64
CA PRO A 381 10.29 -12.01 -12.25
C PRO A 381 9.55 -13.03 -13.14
N HIS A 382 10.30 -13.77 -13.97
CA HIS A 382 9.74 -14.57 -15.07
C HIS A 382 10.07 -16.07 -15.04
N ALA A 383 10.45 -16.64 -13.88
CA ALA A 383 10.86 -18.04 -13.78
C ALA A 383 9.84 -19.02 -14.41
N ASP A 384 8.55 -18.76 -14.24
CA ASP A 384 7.47 -19.72 -14.54
C ASP A 384 6.58 -19.33 -15.73
N LEU A 385 6.82 -18.18 -16.41
CA LEU A 385 5.96 -17.70 -17.50
C LEU A 385 5.83 -18.70 -18.66
N SER A 386 6.91 -19.41 -18.98
CA SER A 386 6.89 -20.48 -19.98
C SER A 386 5.88 -21.58 -19.63
N GLU A 387 5.83 -22.00 -18.37
CA GLU A 387 4.91 -23.03 -17.90
C GLU A 387 3.46 -22.54 -17.95
N LEU A 388 3.22 -21.27 -17.59
CA LEU A 388 1.90 -20.66 -17.70
C LEU A 388 1.41 -20.57 -19.15
N PHE A 389 2.25 -20.15 -20.10
CA PHE A 389 1.89 -20.18 -21.52
C PHE A 389 1.65 -21.61 -22.03
N MET A 390 2.41 -22.60 -21.56
CA MET A 390 2.16 -24.00 -21.90
C MET A 390 0.82 -24.55 -21.39
N LYS A 391 0.25 -23.96 -20.32
CA LYS A 391 -1.10 -24.28 -19.80
C LYS A 391 -2.25 -23.59 -20.54
N LEU A 392 -2.00 -22.54 -21.33
CA LEU A 392 -3.04 -21.86 -22.12
C LEU A 392 -3.70 -22.80 -23.14
N LYS A 393 -4.97 -22.53 -23.45
CA LYS A 393 -5.71 -23.19 -24.53
C LYS A 393 -5.24 -22.70 -25.89
N GLU A 394 -5.47 -23.48 -26.95
CA GLU A 394 -5.03 -23.13 -28.30
C GLU A 394 -5.58 -21.79 -28.79
N GLU A 395 -6.86 -21.50 -28.50
CA GLU A 395 -7.49 -20.23 -28.86
C GLU A 395 -6.85 -18.99 -28.18
N GLU A 396 -6.19 -19.18 -27.03
CA GLU A 396 -5.56 -18.09 -26.26
C GLU A 396 -4.14 -17.77 -26.75
N PHE A 397 -3.45 -18.65 -27.49
CA PHE A 397 -2.05 -18.45 -27.90
C PHE A 397 -1.84 -17.18 -28.73
N LEU A 398 -2.79 -16.83 -29.59
CA LEU A 398 -2.70 -15.66 -30.46
C LEU A 398 -2.85 -14.33 -29.69
N ASP A 399 -3.35 -14.35 -28.45
CA ASP A 399 -3.35 -13.18 -27.59
C ASP A 399 -1.97 -12.88 -26.98
N TYR A 400 -1.11 -13.89 -26.82
CA TYR A 400 0.18 -13.79 -26.12
C TYR A 400 1.40 -13.82 -27.05
N GLN A 401 1.22 -13.47 -28.33
CA GLN A 401 2.29 -13.48 -29.34
C GLN A 401 3.53 -12.66 -28.92
N PHE A 402 3.36 -11.52 -28.24
CA PHE A 402 4.49 -10.68 -27.84
C PHE A 402 5.41 -11.29 -26.77
N PRO A 403 4.92 -11.77 -25.61
CA PRO A 403 5.77 -12.51 -24.67
C PRO A 403 6.22 -13.87 -25.21
N ILE A 404 5.39 -14.59 -25.99
CA ILE A 404 5.80 -15.87 -26.59
C ILE A 404 7.00 -15.69 -27.54
N ASN A 405 6.95 -14.72 -28.46
CA ASN A 405 8.07 -14.44 -29.39
C ASN A 405 9.37 -14.04 -28.68
N GLN A 406 9.32 -13.56 -27.42
CA GLN A 406 10.52 -13.31 -26.60
C GLN A 406 11.12 -14.61 -26.01
N LEU A 407 10.32 -15.67 -25.84
CA LEU A 407 10.72 -16.94 -25.21
C LEU A 407 11.02 -18.07 -26.19
N ILE A 408 10.49 -18.05 -27.42
CA ILE A 408 10.65 -19.15 -28.39
C ILE A 408 12.10 -19.50 -28.76
N LYS A 409 13.06 -18.60 -28.50
CA LYS A 409 14.50 -18.87 -28.68
C LYS A 409 15.11 -19.71 -27.55
N SER A 410 14.62 -19.55 -26.31
CA SER A 410 15.10 -20.28 -25.14
C SER A 410 14.20 -21.46 -24.76
N ASN A 411 12.98 -21.52 -25.28
CA ASN A 411 12.02 -22.60 -25.03
C ASN A 411 11.49 -23.19 -26.35
N SER A 412 12.05 -24.34 -26.76
CA SER A 412 11.64 -25.06 -27.96
C SER A 412 10.25 -25.67 -27.87
N GLU A 413 9.81 -26.12 -26.68
CA GLU A 413 8.47 -26.73 -26.53
C GLU A 413 7.36 -25.69 -26.74
N LEU A 414 7.54 -24.49 -26.17
CA LEU A 414 6.66 -23.34 -26.37
C LEU A 414 6.66 -22.87 -27.84
N ARG A 415 7.82 -22.83 -28.48
CA ARG A 415 7.96 -22.54 -29.91
C ARG A 415 7.18 -23.54 -30.76
N ASP A 416 7.38 -24.82 -30.53
CA ASP A 416 6.77 -25.89 -31.32
C ASP A 416 5.23 -25.93 -31.09
N LYS A 417 4.73 -25.59 -29.89
CA LYS A 417 3.30 -25.42 -29.62
C LYS A 417 2.72 -24.18 -30.33
N PHE A 418 3.45 -23.06 -30.36
CA PHE A 418 3.05 -21.84 -31.05
C PHE A 418 3.05 -22.02 -32.58
N TYR A 419 4.06 -22.66 -33.16
CA TYR A 419 4.17 -22.90 -34.60
C TYR A 419 3.18 -23.94 -35.14
N ARG A 420 2.48 -24.69 -34.30
CA ARG A 420 1.35 -25.54 -34.73
C ARG A 420 0.05 -24.78 -34.88
N GLN A 421 -0.06 -23.58 -34.29
CA GLN A 421 -1.28 -22.78 -34.33
C GLN A 421 -1.56 -22.29 -35.75
N THR A 422 -2.84 -22.27 -36.14
CA THR A 422 -3.27 -21.72 -37.44
C THR A 422 -3.65 -20.26 -37.22
N PRO A 423 -3.15 -19.28 -38.00
CA PRO A 423 -2.36 -19.41 -39.23
C PRO A 423 -0.82 -19.35 -39.08
N ILE A 424 -0.28 -19.31 -37.84
CA ILE A 424 1.18 -19.21 -37.59
C ILE A 424 1.98 -20.29 -38.36
N LYS A 425 1.51 -21.54 -38.34
CA LYS A 425 2.13 -22.67 -39.05
C LYS A 425 2.27 -22.44 -40.57
N ASP A 426 1.30 -21.74 -41.16
CA ASP A 426 1.21 -21.53 -42.60
C ASP A 426 2.16 -20.37 -42.99
N PHE A 427 2.33 -19.37 -42.11
CA PHE A 427 3.38 -18.36 -42.24
C PHE A 427 4.79 -18.95 -42.11
N VAL A 428 5.04 -19.79 -41.09
CA VAL A 428 6.32 -20.51 -40.92
C VAL A 428 6.65 -21.32 -42.19
N SER A 429 5.69 -22.11 -42.67
CA SER A 429 5.85 -22.91 -43.88
C SER A 429 6.18 -22.06 -45.12
N TYR A 430 5.59 -20.87 -45.25
CA TYR A 430 5.91 -19.95 -46.36
C TYR A 430 7.31 -19.32 -46.23
N ILE A 431 7.70 -18.90 -45.02
CA ILE A 431 9.04 -18.34 -44.76
C ILE A 431 10.13 -19.37 -45.10
N GLU A 432 9.95 -20.62 -44.68
CA GLU A 432 10.93 -21.70 -44.88
C GLU A 432 10.98 -22.22 -46.32
N ASN A 433 9.84 -22.33 -47.01
CA ASN A 433 9.78 -22.98 -48.33
C ASN A 433 9.72 -22.03 -49.54
N GLU A 434 9.30 -20.77 -49.36
CA GLU A 434 9.12 -19.81 -50.47
C GLU A 434 10.06 -18.60 -50.34
N MET A 435 10.23 -18.05 -49.13
CA MET A 435 11.09 -16.87 -48.93
C MET A 435 12.58 -17.20 -48.87
N MET A 436 12.97 -18.44 -48.53
CA MET A 436 14.35 -18.93 -48.54
C MET A 436 15.34 -18.03 -47.77
N LEU A 437 14.92 -17.51 -46.61
CA LEU A 437 15.76 -16.65 -45.78
C LEU A 437 16.91 -17.43 -45.13
N GLU A 438 18.03 -16.75 -44.91
CA GLU A 438 19.39 -17.34 -44.83
C GLU A 438 19.66 -18.29 -43.64
N ASP A 439 18.72 -18.47 -42.71
CA ASP A 439 18.89 -19.34 -41.53
C ASP A 439 17.56 -20.03 -41.16
N ALA A 440 17.24 -21.12 -41.86
CA ALA A 440 15.97 -21.86 -41.70
C ALA A 440 15.80 -22.51 -40.31
N ASP A 441 16.90 -22.75 -39.58
CA ASP A 441 16.88 -23.31 -38.23
C ASP A 441 16.65 -22.24 -37.13
N ALA A 442 16.66 -20.95 -37.49
CA ALA A 442 16.45 -19.85 -36.56
C ALA A 442 14.96 -19.70 -36.17
N PRO A 443 14.66 -19.30 -34.91
CA PRO A 443 13.27 -19.01 -34.53
C PRO A 443 12.73 -17.77 -35.25
N HIS A 444 11.70 -17.95 -36.06
CA HIS A 444 10.89 -16.91 -36.71
C HIS A 444 9.99 -16.19 -35.69
N GLN A 445 10.07 -14.86 -35.57
CA GLN A 445 9.11 -14.08 -34.76
C GLN A 445 7.98 -13.56 -35.66
N ILE A 446 6.76 -14.04 -35.38
CA ILE A 446 5.59 -13.78 -36.22
C ILE A 446 4.51 -13.10 -35.37
N PHE A 447 4.01 -11.98 -35.87
CA PHE A 447 3.03 -11.12 -35.21
C PHE A 447 1.80 -10.96 -36.11
N TYR A 448 0.83 -11.86 -35.95
CA TYR A 448 -0.39 -11.94 -36.74
C TYR A 448 -1.53 -11.09 -36.17
N ASN A 449 -2.06 -10.16 -36.98
CA ASN A 449 -3.31 -9.47 -36.73
C ASN A 449 -4.48 -10.25 -37.38
N PRO A 450 -5.44 -10.78 -36.59
CA PRO A 450 -6.58 -11.53 -37.10
C PRO A 450 -7.58 -10.68 -37.91
N ASP A 451 -7.75 -9.40 -37.59
CA ASP A 451 -8.79 -8.53 -38.17
C ASP A 451 -8.56 -8.26 -39.66
N ASN A 452 -7.29 -8.06 -40.04
CA ASN A 452 -6.86 -7.78 -41.41
C ASN A 452 -6.10 -8.94 -42.08
N LYS A 453 -6.07 -10.10 -41.41
CA LYS A 453 -5.36 -11.34 -41.82
C LYS A 453 -3.91 -11.11 -42.23
N THR A 454 -3.21 -10.14 -41.60
CA THR A 454 -1.84 -9.74 -41.96
C THR A 454 -0.91 -9.98 -40.78
N ALA A 455 0.26 -10.58 -41.05
CA ALA A 455 1.33 -10.77 -40.09
C ALA A 455 2.56 -9.90 -40.42
N LEU A 456 3.27 -9.49 -39.37
CA LEU A 456 4.63 -8.97 -39.45
C LEU A 456 5.58 -10.11 -39.06
N TYR A 457 6.51 -10.43 -39.95
CA TYR A 457 7.64 -11.32 -39.68
C TYR A 457 8.88 -10.49 -39.36
N LEU A 458 9.56 -10.85 -38.27
CA LEU A 458 10.86 -10.30 -37.87
C LEU A 458 11.86 -11.46 -37.70
N PRO A 459 13.07 -11.37 -38.30
CA PRO A 459 14.19 -12.24 -37.96
C PRO A 459 14.65 -12.04 -36.51
N ALA A 460 15.23 -13.09 -35.92
CA ALA A 460 15.65 -13.09 -34.52
C ALA A 460 16.66 -11.99 -34.17
N GLU A 461 17.56 -11.63 -35.07
CA GLU A 461 18.54 -10.56 -34.86
C GLU A 461 17.87 -9.18 -34.78
N ASP A 462 17.01 -8.84 -35.75
CA ASP A 462 16.28 -7.57 -35.79
C ASP A 462 15.30 -7.45 -34.60
N PHE A 463 14.65 -8.54 -34.19
CA PHE A 463 13.81 -8.55 -33.01
C PHE A 463 14.62 -8.33 -31.72
N ILE A 464 15.75 -9.03 -31.55
CA ILE A 464 16.67 -8.82 -30.40
C ILE A 464 17.23 -7.39 -30.39
N GLY A 465 17.62 -6.86 -31.56
CA GLY A 465 18.07 -5.48 -31.71
C GLY A 465 17.01 -4.46 -31.28
N LEU A 466 15.74 -4.70 -31.62
CA LEU A 466 14.61 -3.88 -31.20
C LEU A 466 14.33 -3.98 -29.69
N LEU A 467 14.38 -5.17 -29.10
CA LEU A 467 14.12 -5.41 -27.67
C LEU A 467 15.19 -4.77 -26.74
N TYR A 468 16.47 -4.96 -27.08
CA TYR A 468 17.58 -4.73 -26.14
C TYR A 468 18.55 -3.60 -26.56
N ALA A 469 18.69 -3.33 -27.85
CA ALA A 469 19.56 -2.25 -28.36
C ALA A 469 18.76 -1.02 -28.85
N SER A 470 17.42 -1.13 -28.89
CA SER A 470 16.51 -0.14 -29.47
C SER A 470 16.93 0.29 -30.88
N GLN A 471 17.34 -0.71 -31.67
CA GLN A 471 17.63 -0.59 -33.09
C GLN A 471 16.33 -0.70 -33.88
N THR A 472 16.21 0.08 -34.95
CA THR A 472 15.05 -0.02 -35.86
C THR A 472 15.28 -1.22 -36.77
N PRO A 473 14.32 -2.16 -36.91
CA PRO A 473 14.45 -3.31 -37.79
C PRO A 473 14.74 -2.89 -39.24
N GLU A 474 15.77 -3.48 -39.83
CA GLU A 474 16.15 -3.29 -41.24
C GLU A 474 15.61 -4.42 -42.10
N ARG A 475 15.53 -5.64 -41.56
CA ARG A 475 14.96 -6.83 -42.21
C ARG A 475 13.62 -7.18 -41.56
N TYR A 476 12.55 -7.06 -42.33
CA TYR A 476 11.21 -7.52 -41.93
C TYR A 476 10.36 -7.77 -43.18
N ALA A 477 9.31 -8.58 -43.05
CA ALA A 477 8.35 -8.83 -44.11
C ALA A 477 6.91 -8.70 -43.61
N LEU A 478 5.99 -8.37 -44.51
CA LEU A 478 4.56 -8.37 -44.22
C LEU A 478 3.88 -9.47 -45.02
N LEU A 479 3.23 -10.39 -44.33
CA LEU A 479 2.63 -11.57 -44.93
C LEU A 479 1.12 -11.48 -44.80
N ARG A 480 0.36 -11.84 -45.82
CA ARG A 480 -1.11 -11.92 -45.77
C ARG A 480 -1.57 -13.37 -45.88
N TYR A 481 -2.47 -13.75 -44.98
CA TYR A 481 -3.16 -15.05 -45.00
C TYR A 481 -4.48 -14.93 -45.76
N GLN A 482 -4.64 -15.75 -46.81
CA GLN A 482 -5.83 -15.75 -47.67
C GLN A 482 -6.76 -16.93 -47.34
N GLU A 483 -8.01 -16.88 -47.81
CA GLU A 483 -9.05 -17.85 -47.41
C GLU A 483 -8.81 -19.28 -47.93
N GLU A 484 -7.98 -19.43 -48.96
CA GLU A 484 -7.51 -20.73 -49.48
C GLU A 484 -6.28 -21.28 -48.71
N LYS A 485 -5.94 -20.69 -47.54
CA LYS A 485 -4.74 -20.97 -46.73
C LYS A 485 -3.41 -20.64 -47.41
N THR A 486 -3.45 -19.88 -48.50
CA THR A 486 -2.26 -19.35 -49.16
C THR A 486 -1.74 -18.13 -48.40
N VAL A 487 -0.43 -18.14 -48.14
CA VAL A 487 0.31 -16.98 -47.61
C VAL A 487 0.98 -16.27 -48.77
N THR A 488 0.98 -14.94 -48.76
CA THR A 488 1.65 -14.10 -49.77
C THR A 488 2.31 -12.89 -49.13
N ASP A 489 3.52 -12.55 -49.57
CA ASP A 489 4.16 -11.27 -49.25
C ASP A 489 3.32 -10.07 -49.75
N ILE A 490 3.31 -8.98 -49.00
CA ILE A 490 2.67 -7.70 -49.36
C ILE A 490 3.63 -6.53 -49.12
N PRO A 491 3.55 -5.44 -49.89
CA PRO A 491 4.48 -4.32 -49.76
C PRO A 491 4.58 -3.77 -48.33
N ALA A 492 5.82 -3.60 -47.87
CA ALA A 492 6.24 -3.01 -46.59
C ALA A 492 5.93 -1.50 -46.46
N GLY A 493 4.72 -1.08 -46.86
CA GLY A 493 4.25 0.28 -46.72
C GLY A 493 3.86 0.61 -45.28
N LEU A 494 4.19 1.82 -44.83
CA LEU A 494 3.88 2.37 -43.50
C LEU A 494 2.45 2.09 -43.02
N THR A 495 1.45 2.14 -43.92
CA THR A 495 0.05 1.85 -43.60
C THR A 495 -0.16 0.39 -43.18
N ASN A 496 0.44 -0.57 -43.90
CA ASN A 496 0.31 -1.99 -43.61
C ASN A 496 1.05 -2.34 -42.31
N ILE A 497 2.28 -1.83 -42.13
CA ILE A 497 3.06 -2.00 -40.89
C ILE A 497 2.27 -1.46 -39.69
N SER A 498 1.75 -0.23 -39.79
CA SER A 498 0.97 0.39 -38.71
C SER A 498 -0.25 -0.46 -38.33
N SER A 499 -0.93 -1.05 -39.32
CA SER A 499 -2.13 -1.88 -39.07
C SER A 499 -1.84 -3.19 -38.34
N VAL A 500 -0.62 -3.73 -38.43
CA VAL A 500 -0.20 -4.89 -37.62
C VAL A 500 0.31 -4.43 -36.25
N LEU A 501 1.14 -3.39 -36.20
CA LEU A 501 1.69 -2.88 -34.95
C LEU A 501 0.60 -2.34 -33.99
N GLU A 502 -0.50 -1.79 -34.50
CA GLU A 502 -1.61 -1.26 -33.68
C GLU A 502 -2.26 -2.28 -32.74
N VAL A 503 -2.21 -3.58 -33.05
CA VAL A 503 -2.71 -4.65 -32.16
C VAL A 503 -1.64 -5.18 -31.19
N PHE A 504 -0.37 -4.75 -31.33
CA PHE A 504 0.74 -5.09 -30.43
C PHE A 504 1.37 -3.83 -29.80
N PRO A 505 0.69 -3.18 -28.82
CA PRO A 505 1.11 -1.88 -28.29
C PRO A 505 2.58 -1.75 -27.85
N LYS A 506 3.16 -2.79 -27.22
CA LYS A 506 4.55 -2.74 -26.77
C LYS A 506 5.54 -2.84 -27.94
N LEU A 507 5.25 -3.68 -28.94
CA LEU A 507 6.05 -3.77 -30.18
C LEU A 507 6.00 -2.44 -30.96
N HIS A 508 4.82 -1.84 -31.10
CA HIS A 508 4.66 -0.53 -31.73
C HIS A 508 5.40 0.58 -30.98
N SER A 509 5.35 0.56 -29.65
CA SER A 509 6.06 1.53 -28.82
C SER A 509 7.57 1.39 -28.97
N LEU A 510 8.12 0.18 -28.96
CA LEU A 510 9.53 -0.08 -29.23
C LEU A 510 9.96 0.41 -30.62
N TRP A 511 9.17 0.08 -31.65
CA TRP A 511 9.43 0.52 -33.04
C TRP A 511 9.40 2.06 -33.16
N SER A 512 8.49 2.72 -32.44
CA SER A 512 8.41 4.18 -32.39
C SER A 512 9.62 4.80 -31.67
N ARG A 513 10.09 4.17 -30.58
CA ARG A 513 11.23 4.64 -29.77
C ARG A 513 12.58 4.45 -30.46
N SER A 514 12.78 3.35 -31.18
CA SER A 514 14.02 3.10 -31.93
C SER A 514 14.27 4.18 -33.00
N GLY A 515 13.20 4.72 -33.58
CA GLY A 515 13.23 5.89 -34.47
C GLY A 515 13.46 7.25 -33.78
N GLY A 516 13.61 7.31 -32.45
CA GLY A 516 13.88 8.54 -31.70
C GLY A 516 12.73 9.55 -31.72
N ILE A 517 11.47 9.10 -31.75
CA ILE A 517 10.29 9.95 -32.04
C ILE A 517 10.14 11.17 -31.10
N MET A 518 10.50 11.04 -29.82
CA MET A 518 10.45 12.13 -28.83
C MET A 518 11.80 12.82 -28.56
N THR A 519 12.91 12.35 -29.15
CA THR A 519 14.23 13.00 -29.04
C THR A 519 14.22 14.50 -29.40
N PRO A 520 13.47 14.95 -30.43
CA PRO A 520 13.36 16.38 -30.77
C PRO A 520 12.67 17.22 -29.69
N VAL A 521 11.78 16.63 -28.88
CA VAL A 521 11.06 17.33 -27.81
C VAL A 521 12.02 17.68 -26.68
N ILE A 522 12.84 16.71 -26.25
CA ILE A 522 13.89 16.94 -25.23
C ILE A 522 14.90 17.98 -25.74
N ARG A 523 15.39 17.84 -26.98
CA ARG A 523 16.28 18.83 -27.60
C ARG A 523 15.70 20.25 -27.62
N PHE A 524 14.40 20.38 -27.86
CA PHE A 524 13.72 21.67 -27.87
C PHE A 524 13.64 22.30 -26.47
N LEU A 525 13.47 21.51 -25.40
CA LEU A 525 13.51 22.02 -24.03
C LEU A 525 14.90 22.61 -23.71
N PHE A 526 15.97 21.92 -24.09
CA PHE A 526 17.34 22.33 -23.79
C PHE A 526 17.90 23.43 -24.72
N SER A 527 17.28 23.68 -25.89
CA SER A 527 17.80 24.65 -26.86
C SER A 527 17.48 26.13 -26.56
N HIS A 528 16.70 26.43 -25.51
CA HIS A 528 16.20 27.79 -25.24
C HIS A 528 16.86 28.49 -24.03
N SER A 529 17.76 27.81 -23.32
CA SER A 529 18.54 28.39 -22.22
C SER A 529 19.72 29.22 -22.73
N SER A 530 19.55 30.54 -22.82
CA SER A 530 20.56 31.45 -23.39
C SER A 530 21.67 31.88 -22.42
N GLY A 531 21.50 31.66 -21.11
CA GLY A 531 22.36 32.21 -20.04
C GLY A 531 23.41 31.28 -19.43
N LEU A 532 23.37 29.97 -19.69
CA LEU A 532 24.16 28.98 -18.94
C LEU A 532 25.69 29.21 -19.00
N GLU A 533 26.37 29.08 -17.87
CA GLU A 533 27.83 29.04 -17.76
C GLU A 533 28.43 27.77 -18.41
N SER A 534 29.74 27.70 -18.59
CA SER A 534 30.38 26.55 -19.29
C SER A 534 30.11 25.21 -18.58
N LEU A 535 30.27 25.16 -17.26
CA LEU A 535 30.04 23.92 -16.49
C LEU A 535 28.55 23.53 -16.48
N GLN A 536 27.65 24.52 -16.44
CA GLN A 536 26.21 24.31 -16.57
C GLN A 536 25.84 23.77 -17.96
N LYS A 537 26.48 24.25 -19.04
CA LYS A 537 26.28 23.74 -20.41
C LYS A 537 26.73 22.29 -20.57
N ASP A 538 27.88 21.93 -20.00
CA ASP A 538 28.38 20.55 -20.02
C ASP A 538 27.41 19.62 -19.27
N ARG A 539 26.96 20.02 -18.07
CA ARG A 539 25.98 19.29 -17.27
C ARG A 539 24.60 19.21 -17.93
N ALA A 540 24.12 20.30 -18.54
CA ALA A 540 22.86 20.30 -19.30
C ALA A 540 22.93 19.33 -20.49
N THR A 541 24.06 19.30 -21.20
CA THR A 541 24.29 18.37 -22.32
C THR A 541 24.34 16.92 -21.84
N GLU A 542 24.91 16.64 -20.66
CA GLU A 542 24.88 15.31 -20.03
C GLU A 542 23.43 14.88 -19.74
N ILE A 543 22.65 15.75 -19.08
CA ILE A 543 21.24 15.49 -18.72
C ILE A 543 20.38 15.30 -19.98
N GLU A 544 20.53 16.14 -21.02
CA GLU A 544 19.81 16.01 -22.29
C GLU A 544 20.06 14.63 -22.93
N ASN A 545 21.34 14.24 -23.08
CA ASN A 545 21.72 12.97 -23.68
C ASN A 545 21.25 11.77 -22.84
N HIS A 546 21.24 11.91 -21.51
CA HIS A 546 20.69 10.89 -20.61
C HIS A 546 19.17 10.76 -20.76
N MET A 547 18.42 11.87 -20.81
CA MET A 547 16.98 11.88 -21.06
C MET A 547 16.64 11.24 -22.41
N VAL A 548 17.35 11.61 -23.47
CA VAL A 548 17.20 10.96 -24.79
C VAL A 548 17.48 9.47 -24.72
N SER A 549 18.49 9.05 -23.97
CA SER A 549 18.83 7.63 -23.79
C SER A 549 17.77 6.86 -22.99
N LEU A 550 17.13 7.47 -21.99
CA LEU A 550 15.98 6.91 -21.27
C LEU A 550 14.76 6.73 -22.20
N LEU A 551 14.39 7.76 -22.96
CA LEU A 551 13.27 7.69 -23.93
C LEU A 551 13.51 6.65 -25.03
N MET A 552 14.77 6.40 -25.37
CA MET A 552 15.20 5.34 -26.29
C MET A 552 15.50 4.00 -25.59
N ARG A 553 15.25 3.85 -24.28
CA ARG A 553 15.55 2.63 -23.49
C ARG A 553 16.98 2.10 -23.64
N LYS A 554 17.96 2.98 -23.91
CA LYS A 554 19.40 2.65 -23.97
C LYS A 554 20.05 2.62 -22.59
N VAL A 555 19.38 3.20 -21.59
CA VAL A 555 19.70 3.11 -20.16
C VAL A 555 18.42 2.82 -19.39
N ALA A 556 18.51 2.03 -18.32
CA ALA A 556 17.37 1.58 -17.51
C ALA A 556 17.22 2.32 -16.17
N VAL A 557 18.25 3.06 -15.76
CA VAL A 557 18.34 3.80 -14.49
C VAL A 557 18.77 5.23 -14.79
N SER A 558 18.45 6.16 -13.90
CA SER A 558 18.96 7.53 -13.93
C SER A 558 19.60 7.91 -12.59
N THR A 559 20.51 8.88 -12.65
CA THR A 559 20.89 9.67 -11.48
C THR A 559 19.68 10.46 -10.95
N LYS A 560 19.68 10.86 -9.69
CA LYS A 560 18.68 11.79 -9.14
C LYS A 560 19.09 13.23 -9.47
N LEU A 561 18.13 14.09 -9.81
CA LEU A 561 18.33 15.52 -10.09
C LEU A 561 17.63 16.38 -9.03
N ILE A 562 18.00 16.12 -7.78
CA ILE A 562 17.40 16.70 -6.57
C ILE A 562 18.38 17.55 -5.77
N THR A 563 19.62 17.71 -6.23
CA THR A 563 20.56 18.62 -5.60
C THR A 563 20.15 20.06 -5.91
N ALA A 564 20.45 21.01 -5.01
CA ALA A 564 20.15 22.42 -5.26
C ALA A 564 20.81 22.97 -6.54
N ALA A 565 21.93 22.37 -6.98
CA ALA A 565 22.60 22.73 -8.23
C ALA A 565 21.86 22.16 -9.46
N ASP A 566 21.42 20.90 -9.41
CA ASP A 566 20.61 20.31 -10.49
C ASP A 566 19.23 20.98 -10.58
N GLU A 567 18.60 21.33 -9.45
CA GLU A 567 17.32 22.05 -9.44
C GLU A 567 17.46 23.48 -9.99
N SER A 568 18.51 24.23 -9.60
CA SER A 568 18.80 25.55 -10.20
C SER A 568 19.01 25.45 -11.71
N LEU A 569 19.78 24.45 -12.16
CA LEU A 569 20.03 24.22 -13.58
C LEU A 569 18.74 23.86 -14.34
N LEU A 570 17.89 22.99 -13.80
CA LEU A 570 16.59 22.66 -14.39
C LEU A 570 15.65 23.87 -14.43
N CYS A 571 15.69 24.74 -13.42
CA CYS A 571 14.99 26.01 -13.45
C CYS A 571 15.49 26.90 -14.58
N GLU A 572 16.80 27.11 -14.72
CA GLU A 572 17.38 27.93 -15.81
C GLU A 572 17.11 27.35 -17.22
N ILE A 573 17.02 26.03 -17.35
CA ILE A 573 16.69 25.36 -18.62
C ILE A 573 15.21 25.54 -19.00
N LEU A 574 14.31 25.39 -18.02
CA LEU A 574 12.87 25.32 -18.28
C LEU A 574 12.11 26.64 -18.04
N GLU A 575 12.71 27.62 -17.35
CA GLU A 575 12.14 28.96 -17.14
C GLU A 575 11.56 29.60 -18.41
N PRO A 576 12.20 29.54 -19.60
CA PRO A 576 11.64 30.12 -20.82
C PRO A 576 10.21 29.64 -21.16
N PHE A 577 9.81 28.46 -20.67
CA PHE A 577 8.51 27.85 -20.91
C PHE A 577 7.44 28.19 -19.86
N TYR A 578 7.79 28.77 -18.70
CA TYR A 578 6.83 29.12 -17.64
C TYR A 578 7.02 30.52 -17.02
N ARG A 579 8.00 31.31 -17.46
CA ARG A 579 8.19 32.69 -16.96
C ARG A 579 6.90 33.51 -17.10
N ALA A 580 6.50 34.16 -16.02
CA ALA A 580 5.22 34.86 -15.92
C ALA A 580 5.31 36.27 -15.29
N GLU A 581 6.50 36.88 -15.25
CA GLU A 581 6.74 38.20 -14.63
C GLU A 581 5.96 39.33 -15.32
N THR A 582 5.87 39.31 -16.65
CA THR A 582 5.10 40.28 -17.45
C THR A 582 4.13 39.58 -18.41
N ASP A 583 3.15 40.33 -18.93
CA ASP A 583 2.27 39.82 -20.00
C ASP A 583 3.05 39.45 -21.27
N GLU A 584 4.14 40.13 -21.56
CA GLU A 584 4.99 39.81 -22.71
C GLU A 584 5.70 38.46 -22.51
N ASP A 585 6.22 38.21 -21.30
CA ASP A 585 6.86 36.94 -20.95
C ASP A 585 5.84 35.79 -20.91
N ARG A 586 4.66 36.00 -20.32
CA ARG A 586 3.56 35.01 -20.34
C ARG A 586 3.20 34.59 -21.75
N ASN A 587 3.11 35.54 -22.69
CA ASN A 587 2.80 35.26 -24.09
C ASN A 587 3.95 34.53 -24.80
N LYS A 588 5.22 34.87 -24.53
CA LYS A 588 6.39 34.16 -25.07
C LYS A 588 6.46 32.72 -24.54
N ALA A 589 6.29 32.52 -23.23
CA ALA A 589 6.28 31.21 -22.58
C ALA A 589 5.18 30.32 -23.15
N LYS A 590 3.95 30.83 -23.27
CA LYS A 590 2.84 30.13 -23.91
C LYS A 590 3.14 29.78 -25.37
N ALA A 591 3.72 30.69 -26.15
CA ALA A 591 4.12 30.41 -27.53
C ALA A 591 5.17 29.28 -27.63
N LEU A 592 6.17 29.25 -26.74
CA LEU A 592 7.17 28.17 -26.68
C LEU A 592 6.55 26.83 -26.29
N ARG A 593 5.59 26.79 -25.36
CA ARG A 593 4.85 25.56 -25.02
C ARG A 593 4.01 25.03 -26.18
N TRP A 594 3.38 25.90 -26.97
CA TRP A 594 2.69 25.48 -28.20
C TRP A 594 3.66 24.97 -29.27
N GLN A 595 4.82 25.59 -29.45
CA GLN A 595 5.86 25.08 -30.36
C GLN A 595 6.40 23.71 -29.92
N LEU A 596 6.56 23.47 -28.61
CA LEU A 596 6.93 22.16 -28.06
C LEU A 596 5.89 21.08 -28.42
N ILE A 597 4.59 21.40 -28.30
CA ILE A 597 3.49 20.52 -28.73
C ILE A 597 3.55 20.26 -30.25
N GLU A 598 3.80 21.28 -31.06
CA GLU A 598 3.90 21.17 -32.52
C GLU A 598 5.12 20.33 -32.96
N VAL A 599 6.25 20.43 -32.27
CA VAL A 599 7.42 19.56 -32.47
C VAL A 599 7.06 18.09 -32.25
N ALA A 600 6.33 17.77 -31.17
CA ALA A 600 5.86 16.41 -30.91
C ALA A 600 4.81 15.96 -31.95
N GLN A 601 3.83 16.81 -32.27
CA GLN A 601 2.80 16.57 -33.28
C GLN A 601 3.40 16.16 -34.63
N HIS A 602 4.37 16.95 -35.13
CA HIS A 602 5.02 16.67 -36.42
C HIS A 602 5.79 15.34 -36.43
N ARG A 603 6.34 14.92 -35.29
CA ARG A 603 7.05 13.63 -35.17
C ARG A 603 6.10 12.44 -35.04
N LEU A 604 4.97 12.62 -34.38
CA LEU A 604 3.89 11.63 -34.31
C LEU A 604 3.23 11.36 -35.67
N ALA A 605 3.18 12.36 -36.56
CA ALA A 605 2.67 12.25 -37.94
C ALA A 605 1.26 11.63 -38.06
N LEU A 606 0.43 11.82 -37.03
CA LEU A 606 -0.88 11.19 -36.83
C LEU A 606 -1.98 11.67 -37.79
N SER A 607 -1.72 12.72 -38.58
CA SER A 607 -2.59 13.18 -39.68
C SER A 607 -2.94 12.06 -40.67
N ARG A 608 -2.06 11.04 -40.80
CA ARG A 608 -2.29 9.84 -41.62
C ARG A 608 -3.38 8.91 -41.07
N LYS A 609 -3.78 9.06 -39.79
CA LYS A 609 -4.78 8.23 -39.09
C LYS A 609 -6.15 8.91 -38.89
N LYS A 610 -6.47 9.94 -39.69
CA LYS A 610 -7.75 10.69 -39.65
C LYS A 610 -8.00 11.52 -38.37
N PHE A 611 -6.95 11.91 -37.63
CA PHE A 611 -7.06 12.90 -36.56
C PHE A 611 -6.94 14.33 -37.13
N SER A 612 -7.82 15.23 -36.69
CA SER A 612 -7.73 16.67 -36.94
C SER A 612 -6.49 17.29 -36.29
N ASP A 613 -6.11 18.51 -36.69
CA ASP A 613 -4.98 19.24 -36.09
C ASP A 613 -5.13 19.37 -34.57
N ALA A 614 -6.32 19.75 -34.11
CA ALA A 614 -6.63 19.89 -32.69
C ALA A 614 -6.48 18.57 -31.91
N GLU A 615 -7.00 17.46 -32.44
CA GLU A 615 -6.86 16.13 -31.81
C GLU A 615 -5.38 15.71 -31.72
N GLN A 616 -4.58 15.97 -32.77
CA GLN A 616 -3.14 15.66 -32.76
C GLN A 616 -2.38 16.52 -31.75
N LYS A 617 -2.73 17.81 -31.59
CA LYS A 617 -2.16 18.69 -30.56
C LYS A 617 -2.48 18.23 -29.15
N ILE A 618 -3.69 17.75 -28.90
CA ILE A 618 -4.08 17.17 -27.60
C ILE A 618 -3.30 15.88 -27.33
N ILE A 619 -3.21 14.95 -28.31
CA ILE A 619 -2.43 13.72 -28.16
C ILE A 619 -0.96 14.04 -27.84
N ALA A 620 -0.35 14.97 -28.57
CA ALA A 620 1.02 15.42 -28.34
C ALA A 620 1.20 16.06 -26.95
N GLY A 621 0.32 16.98 -26.56
CA GLY A 621 0.35 17.64 -25.26
C GLY A 621 0.19 16.66 -24.09
N MET A 622 -0.76 15.72 -24.17
CA MET A 622 -0.97 14.67 -23.15
C MET A 622 0.25 13.75 -23.01
N ILE A 623 0.91 13.39 -24.12
CA ILE A 623 2.18 12.63 -24.07
C ILE A 623 3.26 13.45 -23.37
N ILE A 624 3.40 14.75 -23.66
CA ILE A 624 4.42 15.62 -23.04
C ILE A 624 4.16 15.77 -21.53
N ILE A 625 2.93 16.08 -21.11
CA ILE A 625 2.55 16.21 -19.69
C ILE A 625 2.91 14.94 -18.92
N ARG A 626 2.50 13.78 -19.45
CA ARG A 626 2.80 12.48 -18.84
C ARG A 626 4.30 12.16 -18.86
N MET A 627 5.02 12.54 -19.92
CA MET A 627 6.47 12.31 -20.04
C MET A 627 7.26 13.15 -19.02
N LEU A 628 6.87 14.40 -18.80
CA LEU A 628 7.46 15.26 -17.76
C LEU A 628 7.19 14.70 -16.35
N ALA A 629 5.96 14.27 -16.06
CA ALA A 629 5.63 13.65 -14.77
C ALA A 629 6.41 12.34 -14.52
N ASP A 630 6.59 11.49 -15.55
CA ASP A 630 7.29 10.19 -15.41
C ASP A 630 8.80 10.39 -15.26
N LEU A 631 9.44 11.19 -16.12
CA LEU A 631 10.88 11.50 -16.00
C LEU A 631 11.23 12.07 -14.61
N PHE A 632 10.36 12.89 -14.01
CA PHE A 632 10.57 13.47 -12.69
C PHE A 632 9.71 12.79 -11.60
N SER A 633 9.55 11.47 -11.72
CA SER A 633 9.04 10.59 -10.66
C SER A 633 10.19 9.86 -9.92
N THR A 634 9.83 9.25 -8.80
CA THR A 634 10.61 8.26 -8.00
C THR A 634 11.36 7.25 -8.86
N ARG A 635 10.74 6.79 -9.95
CA ARG A 635 11.29 5.83 -10.91
C ARG A 635 12.56 6.31 -11.60
N PHE A 636 12.67 7.61 -11.84
CA PHE A 636 13.77 8.23 -12.58
C PHE A 636 14.43 9.35 -11.75
N TYR A 637 14.21 10.62 -12.09
CA TYR A 637 15.03 11.73 -11.59
C TYR A 637 14.69 12.24 -10.18
N ALA A 638 13.62 11.76 -9.54
CA ALA A 638 13.14 12.23 -8.22
C ALA A 638 13.19 11.13 -7.12
N GLU A 639 12.97 11.50 -5.86
CA GLU A 639 12.81 10.61 -4.69
C GLU A 639 11.39 10.73 -4.10
N GLU A 640 11.04 9.86 -3.12
CA GLU A 640 9.66 9.69 -2.60
C GLU A 640 8.99 10.99 -2.14
N GLU A 641 9.76 11.93 -1.57
CA GLU A 641 9.28 13.26 -1.13
C GLU A 641 9.87 14.44 -1.93
N VAL A 642 10.83 14.20 -2.84
CA VAL A 642 11.65 15.25 -3.47
C VAL A 642 11.68 15.12 -5.00
N SER A 643 10.97 16.02 -5.67
CA SER A 643 11.00 16.19 -7.13
C SER A 643 11.30 17.64 -7.49
N ALA A 644 12.13 17.89 -8.51
CA ALA A 644 12.38 19.23 -9.03
C ALA A 644 11.07 19.98 -9.35
N ASN A 645 11.02 21.28 -9.03
CA ASN A 645 9.81 22.09 -9.22
C ASN A 645 9.56 22.48 -10.68
N ALA A 646 10.62 22.86 -11.42
CA ALA A 646 10.50 23.40 -12.78
C ALA A 646 9.78 22.47 -13.80
N PRO A 647 10.03 21.15 -13.84
CA PRO A 647 9.29 20.24 -14.73
C PRO A 647 7.81 20.09 -14.34
N ARG A 648 7.50 20.14 -13.03
CA ARG A 648 6.13 20.05 -12.51
C ARG A 648 5.31 21.30 -12.85
N GLN A 649 5.92 22.49 -12.71
CA GLN A 649 5.33 23.75 -13.14
C GLN A 649 5.11 23.80 -14.66
N LEU A 650 6.04 23.29 -15.48
CA LEU A 650 5.85 23.17 -16.93
C LEU A 650 4.69 22.21 -17.29
N ALA A 651 4.60 21.05 -16.64
CA ALA A 651 3.51 20.10 -16.85
C ALA A 651 2.15 20.71 -16.47
N ARG A 652 2.08 21.46 -15.36
CA ARG A 652 0.91 22.22 -14.93
C ARG A 652 0.47 23.25 -15.98
N ASP A 653 1.38 24.07 -16.47
CA ASP A 653 1.05 25.11 -17.46
C ASP A 653 0.62 24.52 -18.81
N LEU A 654 1.12 23.33 -19.18
CA LEU A 654 0.63 22.57 -20.33
C LEU A 654 -0.79 22.04 -20.13
N ILE A 655 -1.18 21.63 -18.91
CA ILE A 655 -2.57 21.26 -18.59
C ILE A 655 -3.49 22.48 -18.76
N ASP A 656 -3.12 23.63 -18.19
CA ASP A 656 -3.90 24.87 -18.33
C ASP A 656 -4.00 25.32 -19.81
N ASP A 657 -2.95 25.16 -20.62
CA ASP A 657 -3.00 25.46 -22.06
C ASP A 657 -3.92 24.52 -22.85
N ILE A 658 -3.89 23.21 -22.59
CA ILE A 658 -4.80 22.25 -23.24
C ILE A 658 -6.25 22.52 -22.81
N GLN A 659 -6.49 22.77 -21.52
CA GLN A 659 -7.81 23.06 -20.98
C GLN A 659 -8.38 24.36 -21.57
N GLN A 660 -7.56 25.40 -21.76
CA GLN A 660 -7.97 26.64 -22.44
C GLN A 660 -8.24 26.43 -23.94
N PHE A 661 -7.46 25.58 -24.60
CA PHE A 661 -7.62 25.28 -26.03
C PHE A 661 -8.89 24.45 -26.30
N ARG A 662 -9.16 23.46 -25.46
CA ARG A 662 -10.33 22.56 -25.55
C ARG A 662 -10.82 22.14 -24.15
N PRO A 663 -11.72 22.94 -23.52
CA PRO A 663 -12.23 22.70 -22.17
C PRO A 663 -13.00 21.39 -22.00
N ASP A 664 -13.41 20.78 -23.12
CA ASP A 664 -14.15 19.53 -23.21
C ASP A 664 -13.25 18.27 -23.20
N MET A 665 -11.92 18.43 -23.25
CA MET A 665 -10.97 17.31 -23.40
C MET A 665 -10.35 16.84 -22.10
N ILE A 666 -10.13 17.74 -21.14
CA ILE A 666 -9.76 17.41 -19.76
C ILE A 666 -10.84 18.04 -18.87
N ASN A 667 -11.57 17.19 -18.15
CA ASN A 667 -12.57 17.61 -17.17
C ASN A 667 -11.92 18.56 -16.13
N PRO A 668 -12.54 19.71 -15.82
CA PRO A 668 -11.99 20.67 -14.86
C PRO A 668 -11.63 20.07 -13.49
N VAL A 669 -12.41 19.11 -12.98
CA VAL A 669 -12.14 18.47 -11.69
C VAL A 669 -10.84 17.67 -11.73
N ASP A 670 -10.67 16.85 -12.77
CA ASP A 670 -9.45 16.05 -12.98
C ASP A 670 -8.24 16.97 -13.24
N ALA A 671 -8.41 18.02 -14.05
CA ALA A 671 -7.36 19.01 -14.31
C ALA A 671 -6.89 19.69 -13.01
N ASP A 672 -7.81 20.13 -12.15
CA ASP A 672 -7.48 20.79 -10.90
C ASP A 672 -6.82 19.82 -9.90
N GLU A 673 -7.23 18.55 -9.85
CA GLU A 673 -6.52 17.52 -9.08
C GLU A 673 -5.08 17.32 -9.58
N TRP A 674 -4.87 17.20 -10.90
CA TRP A 674 -3.53 17.01 -11.46
C TRP A 674 -2.61 18.20 -11.16
N LYS A 675 -3.15 19.42 -11.27
CA LYS A 675 -2.42 20.66 -10.97
C LYS A 675 -2.07 20.76 -9.48
N GLU A 676 -2.98 20.41 -8.58
CA GLU A 676 -2.73 20.37 -7.12
C GLU A 676 -1.71 19.28 -6.75
N ARG A 677 -1.70 18.11 -7.41
CA ARG A 677 -0.68 17.07 -7.18
C ARG A 677 0.71 17.48 -7.71
N LEU A 678 0.78 18.15 -8.86
CA LEU A 678 2.04 18.66 -9.42
C LEU A 678 2.61 19.82 -8.59
N MET A 679 1.74 20.75 -8.18
CA MET A 679 2.09 22.01 -7.50
C MET A 679 1.12 22.23 -6.33
N PRO A 680 1.34 21.59 -5.16
CA PRO A 680 0.40 21.62 -4.04
C PRO A 680 0.26 23.01 -3.45
N GLN A 681 -0.98 23.40 -3.18
CA GLN A 681 -1.29 24.59 -2.38
C GLN A 681 -1.55 24.21 -0.91
N SER A 682 -1.95 22.97 -0.64
CA SER A 682 -2.08 22.44 0.72
C SER A 682 -0.89 21.58 1.12
N GLY A 683 -0.35 21.80 2.32
CA GLY A 683 0.65 20.92 2.95
C GLY A 683 0.12 19.51 3.30
N SER A 684 -1.16 19.22 3.05
CA SER A 684 -1.75 17.87 3.16
C SER A 684 -1.68 17.06 1.86
N THR A 685 -1.40 17.71 0.73
CA THR A 685 -1.41 17.06 -0.60
C THR A 685 -0.10 16.30 -0.82
N TYR A 686 -0.19 14.99 -1.07
CA TYR A 686 0.99 14.17 -1.40
C TYR A 686 1.46 14.43 -2.83
N THR A 687 2.76 14.71 -2.98
CA THR A 687 3.37 15.38 -4.15
C THR A 687 4.00 14.44 -5.18
N CYS A 688 3.87 13.12 -5.01
CA CYS A 688 4.56 12.16 -5.86
C CYS A 688 4.09 12.23 -7.32
N SER A 689 4.99 12.66 -8.21
CA SER A 689 4.74 12.76 -9.65
C SER A 689 4.26 11.44 -10.27
N ALA A 690 4.63 10.28 -9.69
CA ALA A 690 4.20 8.97 -10.15
C ALA A 690 2.67 8.81 -10.12
N ILE A 691 1.99 9.37 -9.11
CA ILE A 691 0.51 9.34 -9.06
C ILE A 691 -0.06 10.15 -10.24
N VAL A 692 0.54 11.28 -10.60
CA VAL A 692 0.12 12.06 -11.78
C VAL A 692 0.36 11.26 -13.07
N VAL A 693 1.44 10.49 -13.17
CA VAL A 693 1.65 9.57 -14.30
C VAL A 693 0.52 8.56 -14.42
N ASP A 694 0.14 7.90 -13.34
CA ASP A 694 -0.90 6.87 -13.35
C ASP A 694 -2.30 7.43 -13.60
N ILE A 695 -2.65 8.60 -13.04
CA ILE A 695 -3.94 9.25 -13.33
C ILE A 695 -3.99 9.72 -14.79
N VAL A 696 -2.94 10.38 -15.30
CA VAL A 696 -2.89 10.82 -16.73
C VAL A 696 -2.83 9.62 -17.69
N ALA A 697 -2.25 8.49 -17.27
CA ALA A 697 -2.21 7.25 -18.05
C ALA A 697 -3.56 6.53 -18.13
N SER A 698 -4.39 6.64 -17.09
CA SER A 698 -5.70 6.01 -16.97
C SER A 698 -6.86 6.90 -17.41
N TYR A 699 -6.60 8.21 -17.56
CA TYR A 699 -7.59 9.19 -17.99
C TYR A 699 -8.28 8.81 -19.30
N LYS A 700 -9.61 8.90 -19.30
CA LYS A 700 -10.47 8.58 -20.44
C LYS A 700 -11.02 9.87 -21.05
N ILE A 701 -10.32 10.42 -22.05
CA ILE A 701 -10.86 11.51 -22.89
C ILE A 701 -12.27 11.13 -23.36
N PRO A 702 -13.31 11.97 -23.18
CA PRO A 702 -14.70 11.60 -23.44
C PRO A 702 -15.02 11.23 -24.90
N GLY A 703 -15.98 10.30 -25.06
CA GLY A 703 -16.57 9.91 -26.35
C GLY A 703 -15.72 8.97 -27.21
N GLU A 704 -16.29 8.47 -28.31
CA GLU A 704 -15.63 7.50 -29.21
C GLU A 704 -14.30 8.03 -29.79
N ARG A 705 -14.24 9.33 -30.10
CA ARG A 705 -13.01 9.97 -30.57
C ARG A 705 -11.95 10.08 -29.48
N GLY A 706 -12.36 10.35 -28.24
CA GLY A 706 -11.48 10.31 -27.08
C GLY A 706 -10.87 8.93 -26.87
N ALA A 707 -11.63 7.85 -27.06
CA ALA A 707 -11.10 6.48 -26.99
C ALA A 707 -9.98 6.21 -28.02
N GLU A 708 -10.15 6.64 -29.27
CA GLU A 708 -9.10 6.54 -30.30
C GLU A 708 -7.88 7.42 -29.99
N MET A 709 -8.07 8.60 -29.38
CA MET A 709 -6.97 9.44 -28.91
C MET A 709 -6.20 8.76 -27.76
N ASN A 710 -6.89 8.16 -26.79
CA ASN A 710 -6.26 7.41 -25.69
C ASN A 710 -5.46 6.20 -26.22
N LYS A 711 -6.00 5.50 -27.23
CA LYS A 711 -5.28 4.44 -27.97
C LYS A 711 -3.98 4.99 -28.59
N ALA A 712 -4.04 6.11 -29.29
CA ALA A 712 -2.86 6.75 -29.89
C ALA A 712 -1.82 7.21 -28.85
N ILE A 713 -2.25 7.83 -27.74
CA ILE A 713 -1.39 8.23 -26.62
C ILE A 713 -0.64 7.02 -26.07
N ARG A 714 -1.35 5.93 -25.74
CA ARG A 714 -0.76 4.68 -25.23
C ARG A 714 0.22 4.05 -26.22
N LEU A 715 -0.11 4.07 -27.51
CA LEU A 715 0.69 3.47 -28.58
C LEU A 715 2.02 4.19 -28.83
N HIS A 716 2.09 5.51 -28.60
CA HIS A 716 3.29 6.32 -28.87
C HIS A 716 4.03 6.80 -27.61
N TYR A 717 3.57 6.45 -26.40
CA TYR A 717 4.23 6.85 -25.16
C TYR A 717 5.65 6.23 -25.01
N PRO A 718 6.68 7.02 -24.67
CA PRO A 718 8.08 6.57 -24.74
C PRO A 718 8.64 5.89 -23.47
N LEU A 719 7.89 5.79 -22.36
CA LEU A 719 8.42 5.29 -21.07
C LEU A 719 7.66 4.09 -20.46
N THR A 720 6.75 3.44 -21.22
CA THR A 720 6.18 2.13 -20.82
C THR A 720 7.20 1.00 -20.86
#